data_AF-A0A1F5AB97-F1
#
_entry.id   AF-A0A1F5AB97-F1
#
_cell.length_a   1.000
_cell.length_b   1.000
_cell.length_c   1.000
_cell.angle_alpha   90.00
_cell.angle_beta   90.00
_cell.angle_gamma   90.00
#
_symmetry.space_group_name_H-M   'P 1'
#
loop_
_entity.id
_entity.type
_entity.pdbx_description
1 polymer ?
#
loop_
_entity_poly.entity_id
_entity_poly.type
_entity_poly.pdbx_seq_one_letter_code
_entity_poly.pdbx_strand_id
1 'polypeptide(L)'
;MKKSLLIMAAFLLLSASLGSLAPQKGYDQFQKALAKERGEGNLEEAIALYQKVIDETKDEALAAQAQLRIGICYEKLGLEKANLAQEAFQKVVDRYPGQTDSVKTAKEKLVLLQQGQVALGKGPSQTSLRLVWEGPDVELMGAASPDGRYICYTDWDTGDLAIYDVKTGDKRRLSGQTKWDGSFAESSRWSPDGKLIAFTWDMGTTAELRIVGLDGEKPRVLFKGGGYPAVKDWSPDGQQILAVFYSQRGERSFSLIAVSDGSVRHLKNMGLPNGYMSGQMKFSPDGRYIAFDLRNDIELLSTDGKTEGPLVRHPANDGLLGWTPDGHHILFASDRSGAIDAWILPVAEGRPGREPELLRKDIGEISPLGFTRDGAFFYGHSKDTQKIYLASLDRNAGTLSATYQRVELPYEGRNHAPEYSPDGKRLAYIRQAVPRMDSSNTLCVYSPETGEEKTTALNLQQVSSVAWAPDGSSIMISGFGEMRTFVGRIDPETGEIKEIFPSDKDAREELYMAPAWSPDGQIVYCVHGVQVTATEPSLSIIAKDLSSGRTWDVYKMNAPFNLPMISVSPDGKWLAALEHPRGNLANKEKILKVISTEDGKARELCRFVSGSGNVVQPKWSADGRYIFFPGIRKGEEKWDIWYVP
;
A
#
# COMPACT_ATOMS: atom_id res chain seq x y z
N MET A 1 -7.17 -30.45 -63.73
CA MET A 1 -6.07 -31.09 -62.96
C MET A 1 -6.65 -31.54 -61.60
N LYS A 2 -6.30 -32.68 -60.96
CA LYS A 2 -5.04 -32.99 -60.22
C LYS A 2 -4.60 -31.80 -59.35
N LYS A 3 -4.45 -31.83 -58.02
CA LYS A 3 -4.49 -32.82 -56.90
C LYS A 3 -4.79 -31.99 -55.60
N SER A 4 -4.92 -32.45 -54.35
CA SER A 4 -5.42 -33.63 -53.59
C SER A 4 -4.91 -33.43 -52.14
N LEU A 5 -5.58 -33.66 -51.00
CA LEU A 5 -6.79 -34.40 -50.57
C LEU A 5 -7.40 -33.57 -49.37
N LEU A 6 -8.58 -33.73 -48.71
CA LEU A 6 -9.42 -34.86 -48.27
C LEU A 6 -8.69 -35.78 -47.25
N ILE A 7 -9.29 -36.29 -46.15
CA ILE A 7 -10.67 -36.71 -45.83
C ILE A 7 -11.11 -36.31 -44.40
N MET A 8 -12.43 -36.29 -44.15
CA MET A 8 -13.10 -36.20 -42.84
C MET A 8 -13.85 -37.52 -42.54
N ALA A 9 -13.96 -37.91 -41.25
CA ALA A 9 -14.69 -39.07 -40.70
C ALA A 9 -13.97 -40.43 -40.63
N ALA A 10 -14.61 -41.39 -39.92
CA ALA A 10 -14.06 -42.59 -39.25
C ALA A 10 -13.14 -42.27 -38.05
N PHE A 11 -13.14 -43.02 -36.93
CA PHE A 11 -13.61 -44.40 -36.72
C PHE A 11 -14.77 -44.56 -35.72
N LEU A 12 -15.63 -45.54 -36.03
CA LEU A 12 -16.45 -46.32 -35.09
C LEU A 12 -16.52 -47.73 -35.70
N LEU A 13 -16.71 -48.76 -34.87
CA LEU A 13 -16.68 -50.21 -35.19
C LEU A 13 -15.29 -50.82 -35.44
N LEU A 14 -14.79 -51.53 -34.43
CA LEU A 14 -14.33 -52.90 -34.61
C LEU A 14 -15.07 -53.76 -33.58
N SER A 15 -15.57 -54.94 -33.97
CA SER A 15 -16.39 -55.78 -33.09
C SER A 15 -16.09 -57.27 -33.25
N ALA A 16 -15.90 -57.94 -32.11
CA ALA A 16 -15.90 -59.39 -31.91
C ALA A 16 -14.79 -60.23 -32.60
N SER A 17 -13.83 -60.67 -31.78
CA SER A 17 -13.46 -62.09 -31.69
C SER A 17 -13.87 -62.60 -30.30
N LEU A 18 -14.22 -63.88 -30.15
CA LEU A 18 -14.97 -64.36 -28.98
C LEU A 18 -14.09 -64.49 -27.72
N GLY A 19 -14.60 -63.97 -26.58
CA GLY A 19 -13.88 -63.97 -25.29
C GLY A 19 -14.75 -63.68 -24.06
N SER A 20 -15.79 -64.49 -23.84
CA SER A 20 -16.75 -64.43 -22.70
C SER A 20 -17.79 -63.28 -22.71
N LEU A 21 -18.99 -63.57 -22.20
CA LEU A 21 -20.15 -62.67 -22.16
C LEU A 21 -20.27 -61.98 -20.77
N ALA A 22 -19.37 -61.04 -20.46
CA ALA A 22 -19.55 -60.12 -19.32
C ALA A 22 -18.64 -58.87 -19.37
N PRO A 23 -19.14 -57.74 -19.94
CA PRO A 23 -18.68 -56.43 -19.41
C PRO A 23 -19.76 -55.33 -19.29
N GLN A 24 -20.88 -55.44 -20.01
CA GLN A 24 -21.77 -54.29 -20.29
C GLN A 24 -22.33 -53.60 -19.03
N LYS A 25 -22.82 -54.38 -18.05
CA LYS A 25 -23.38 -53.89 -16.79
C LYS A 25 -22.40 -53.07 -15.93
N GLY A 26 -21.10 -53.37 -16.02
CA GLY A 26 -20.05 -52.63 -15.31
C GLY A 26 -19.79 -51.25 -15.94
N TYR A 27 -19.71 -51.21 -17.27
CA TYR A 27 -19.54 -49.96 -18.01
C TYR A 27 -20.75 -49.01 -17.84
N ASP A 28 -21.98 -49.54 -17.87
CA ASP A 28 -23.20 -48.75 -17.64
C ASP A 28 -23.23 -48.12 -16.23
N GLN A 29 -22.68 -48.80 -15.21
CA GLN A 29 -22.55 -48.25 -13.86
C GLN A 29 -21.43 -47.22 -13.75
N PHE A 30 -20.32 -47.41 -14.47
CA PHE A 30 -19.23 -46.44 -14.55
C PHE A 30 -19.67 -45.12 -15.20
N GLN A 31 -20.52 -45.17 -16.24
CA GLN A 31 -21.11 -43.97 -16.83
C GLN A 31 -22.10 -43.27 -15.89
N LYS A 32 -22.87 -44.01 -15.08
CA LYS A 32 -23.73 -43.43 -14.03
C LYS A 32 -22.91 -42.75 -12.93
N ALA A 33 -21.81 -43.36 -12.50
CA ALA A 33 -20.88 -42.78 -11.54
C ALA A 33 -20.23 -41.49 -12.08
N LEU A 34 -19.83 -41.48 -13.35
CA LEU A 34 -19.32 -40.27 -14.03
C LEU A 34 -20.38 -39.16 -14.13
N ALA A 35 -21.64 -39.50 -14.42
CA ALA A 35 -22.74 -38.53 -14.45
C ALA A 35 -22.99 -37.89 -13.07
N LYS A 36 -22.97 -38.70 -12.00
CA LYS A 36 -23.07 -38.20 -10.62
C LYS A 36 -21.90 -37.29 -10.25
N GLU A 37 -20.68 -37.68 -10.59
CA GLU A 37 -19.46 -36.95 -10.22
C GLU A 37 -19.21 -35.66 -11.02
N ARG A 38 -19.63 -35.61 -12.29
CA ARG A 38 -19.33 -34.50 -13.22
C ARG A 38 -20.55 -33.68 -13.65
N GLY A 39 -21.74 -34.26 -13.64
CA GLY A 39 -22.98 -33.61 -14.03
C GLY A 39 -23.80 -33.10 -12.84
N GLU A 40 -23.99 -33.96 -11.83
CA GLU A 40 -24.80 -33.63 -10.64
C GLU A 40 -23.96 -33.08 -9.46
N GLY A 41 -22.65 -33.38 -9.41
CA GLY A 41 -21.77 -33.00 -8.31
C GLY A 41 -21.95 -33.83 -7.02
N ASN A 42 -22.77 -34.89 -7.05
CA ASN A 42 -22.97 -35.79 -5.91
C ASN A 42 -21.84 -36.83 -5.86
N LEU A 43 -20.83 -36.54 -5.02
CA LEU A 43 -19.58 -37.30 -4.96
C LEU A 43 -19.71 -38.58 -4.15
N GLU A 44 -20.51 -38.57 -3.07
CA GLU A 44 -20.79 -39.73 -2.23
C GLU A 44 -21.55 -40.83 -3.00
N GLU A 45 -22.59 -40.45 -3.77
CA GLU A 45 -23.31 -41.39 -4.63
C GLU A 45 -22.41 -41.89 -5.77
N ALA A 46 -21.55 -41.02 -6.33
CA ALA A 46 -20.56 -41.43 -7.32
C ALA A 46 -19.55 -42.45 -6.76
N ILE A 47 -19.02 -42.25 -5.54
CA ILE A 47 -18.11 -43.20 -4.88
C ILE A 47 -18.78 -44.56 -4.68
N ALA A 48 -20.03 -44.58 -4.21
CA ALA A 48 -20.78 -45.83 -4.04
C ALA A 48 -20.99 -46.57 -5.37
N LEU A 49 -21.27 -45.84 -6.45
CA LEU A 49 -21.39 -46.42 -7.80
C LEU A 49 -20.04 -46.90 -8.36
N TYR A 50 -18.94 -46.16 -8.19
CA TYR A 50 -17.61 -46.60 -8.61
C TYR A 50 -17.14 -47.84 -7.84
N GLN A 51 -17.41 -47.92 -6.52
CA GLN A 51 -17.09 -49.12 -5.74
C GLN A 51 -17.83 -50.34 -6.30
N LYS A 52 -19.11 -50.18 -6.62
CA LYS A 52 -19.90 -51.24 -7.24
C LYS A 52 -19.40 -51.66 -8.64
N VAL A 53 -18.81 -50.74 -9.42
CA VAL A 53 -18.10 -51.11 -10.66
C VAL A 53 -16.91 -52.02 -10.38
N ILE A 54 -16.11 -51.71 -9.35
CA ILE A 54 -14.96 -52.54 -8.94
C ILE A 54 -15.43 -53.93 -8.47
N ASP A 55 -16.52 -53.99 -7.70
CA ASP A 55 -17.03 -55.24 -7.11
C ASP A 55 -17.71 -56.15 -8.15
N GLU A 56 -18.30 -55.59 -9.21
CA GLU A 56 -19.03 -56.35 -10.25
C GLU A 56 -18.23 -56.62 -11.54
N THR A 57 -17.12 -55.92 -11.79
CA THR A 57 -16.35 -56.05 -13.04
C THR A 57 -15.31 -57.18 -13.01
N LYS A 58 -14.97 -57.71 -14.20
CA LYS A 58 -13.78 -58.54 -14.43
C LYS A 58 -12.73 -57.84 -15.32
N ASP A 59 -13.01 -56.63 -15.74
CA ASP A 59 -12.09 -55.77 -16.51
C ASP A 59 -11.23 -54.96 -15.53
N GLU A 60 -9.95 -55.31 -15.43
CA GLU A 60 -8.97 -54.63 -14.57
C GLU A 60 -8.72 -53.17 -14.98
N ALA A 61 -8.85 -52.82 -16.26
CA ALA A 61 -8.68 -51.43 -16.70
C ALA A 61 -9.87 -50.58 -16.25
N LEU A 62 -11.09 -51.11 -16.36
CA LEU A 62 -12.29 -50.46 -15.83
C LEU A 62 -12.26 -50.37 -14.29
N ALA A 63 -11.78 -51.41 -13.60
CA ALA A 63 -11.62 -51.42 -12.15
C ALA A 63 -10.58 -50.38 -11.68
N ALA A 64 -9.42 -50.32 -12.34
CA ALA A 64 -8.37 -49.33 -12.05
C ALA A 64 -8.84 -47.90 -12.29
N GLN A 65 -9.58 -47.66 -13.37
CA GLN A 65 -10.22 -46.36 -13.62
C GLN A 65 -11.22 -46.03 -12.51
N ALA A 66 -12.13 -46.94 -12.14
CA ALA A 66 -13.09 -46.71 -11.05
C ALA A 66 -12.38 -46.41 -9.71
N GLN A 67 -11.33 -47.16 -9.36
CA GLN A 67 -10.56 -46.94 -8.15
C GLN A 67 -9.83 -45.58 -8.15
N LEU A 68 -9.32 -45.14 -9.31
CA LEU A 68 -8.75 -43.81 -9.52
C LEU A 68 -9.81 -42.71 -9.39
N ARG A 69 -11.03 -42.92 -9.90
CA ARG A 69 -12.13 -41.96 -9.76
C ARG A 69 -12.57 -41.81 -8.30
N ILE A 70 -12.61 -42.89 -7.50
CA ILE A 70 -12.88 -42.82 -6.05
C ILE A 70 -11.87 -41.89 -5.35
N GLY A 71 -10.57 -42.00 -5.67
CA GLY A 71 -9.55 -41.10 -5.13
C GLY A 71 -9.80 -39.63 -5.47
N ILE A 72 -10.19 -39.35 -6.73
CA ILE A 72 -10.55 -38.00 -7.19
C ILE A 72 -11.84 -37.49 -6.52
N CYS A 73 -12.80 -38.37 -6.19
CA CYS A 73 -14.01 -37.99 -5.46
C CYS A 73 -13.69 -37.60 -4.01
N TYR A 74 -12.87 -38.39 -3.30
CA TYR A 74 -12.43 -38.04 -1.96
C TYR A 74 -11.55 -36.78 -1.94
N GLU A 75 -10.69 -36.57 -2.95
CA GLU A 75 -9.93 -35.32 -3.12
C GLU A 75 -10.86 -34.09 -3.25
N LYS A 76 -11.93 -34.22 -4.07
CA LYS A 76 -12.96 -33.17 -4.23
C LYS A 76 -13.83 -32.95 -2.99
N LEU A 77 -14.01 -33.96 -2.13
CA LEU A 77 -14.76 -33.86 -0.87
C LEU A 77 -13.98 -33.13 0.26
N GLY A 78 -12.79 -32.62 -0.05
CA GLY A 78 -12.04 -31.74 0.84
C GLY A 78 -11.17 -32.46 1.87
N LEU A 79 -10.49 -31.65 2.69
CA LEU A 79 -9.35 -32.08 3.51
C LEU A 79 -9.67 -33.21 4.50
N GLU A 80 -10.89 -33.26 5.04
CA GLU A 80 -11.34 -34.35 5.92
C GLU A 80 -11.25 -35.74 5.28
N LYS A 81 -11.31 -35.82 3.94
CA LYS A 81 -11.27 -37.09 3.20
C LYS A 81 -9.90 -37.35 2.56
N ALA A 82 -8.88 -36.52 2.82
CA ALA A 82 -7.55 -36.64 2.21
C ALA A 82 -6.89 -38.01 2.44
N ASN A 83 -7.05 -38.60 3.62
CA ASN A 83 -6.53 -39.94 3.92
C ASN A 83 -7.25 -41.04 3.10
N LEU A 84 -8.56 -40.89 2.86
CA LEU A 84 -9.33 -41.81 2.03
C LEU A 84 -8.99 -41.65 0.54
N ALA A 85 -8.67 -40.42 0.10
CA ALA A 85 -8.12 -40.15 -1.23
C ALA A 85 -6.75 -40.83 -1.41
N GLN A 86 -5.84 -40.67 -0.44
CA GLN A 86 -4.52 -41.30 -0.42
C GLN A 86 -4.65 -42.83 -0.46
N GLU A 87 -5.48 -43.43 0.40
CA GLU A 87 -5.79 -44.87 0.34
C GLU A 87 -6.32 -45.31 -1.02
N ALA A 88 -7.25 -44.56 -1.61
CA ALA A 88 -7.85 -44.90 -2.90
C ALA A 88 -6.83 -44.85 -4.05
N PHE A 89 -5.95 -43.84 -4.07
CA PHE A 89 -4.86 -43.77 -5.05
C PHE A 89 -3.80 -44.86 -4.81
N GLN A 90 -3.46 -45.17 -3.56
CA GLN A 90 -2.54 -46.27 -3.24
C GLN A 90 -3.11 -47.62 -3.70
N LYS A 91 -4.43 -47.85 -3.51
CA LYS A 91 -5.14 -49.04 -4.04
C LYS A 91 -5.06 -49.14 -5.57
N VAL A 92 -4.95 -48.05 -6.33
CA VAL A 92 -4.67 -48.11 -7.78
C VAL A 92 -3.27 -48.68 -8.05
N VAL A 93 -2.27 -48.16 -7.34
CA VAL A 93 -0.85 -48.55 -7.51
C VAL A 93 -0.62 -50.01 -7.12
N ASP A 94 -1.23 -50.45 -6.02
CA ASP A 94 -1.00 -51.78 -5.44
C ASP A 94 -1.78 -52.89 -6.17
N ARG A 95 -3.04 -52.62 -6.55
CA ARG A 95 -3.94 -53.65 -7.11
C ARG A 95 -3.89 -53.75 -8.63
N TYR A 96 -3.53 -52.66 -9.33
CA TYR A 96 -3.57 -52.60 -10.78
C TYR A 96 -2.24 -52.13 -11.41
N PRO A 97 -1.07 -52.68 -11.01
CA PRO A 97 0.24 -52.17 -11.41
C PRO A 97 0.49 -52.17 -12.93
N GLY A 98 -0.22 -53.00 -13.71
CA GLY A 98 -0.16 -53.02 -15.16
C GLY A 98 -0.93 -51.89 -15.86
N GLN A 99 -1.82 -51.18 -15.17
CA GLN A 99 -2.68 -50.15 -15.74
C GLN A 99 -1.98 -48.79 -15.76
N THR A 100 -0.96 -48.68 -16.62
CA THR A 100 0.10 -47.64 -16.58
C THR A 100 -0.41 -46.21 -16.42
N ASP A 101 -1.44 -45.80 -17.15
CA ASP A 101 -1.94 -44.41 -17.09
C ASP A 101 -2.66 -44.11 -15.77
N SER A 102 -3.41 -45.09 -15.24
CA SER A 102 -4.07 -44.97 -13.94
C SER A 102 -3.05 -44.97 -12.80
N VAL A 103 -2.05 -45.84 -12.87
CA VAL A 103 -0.94 -45.92 -11.91
C VAL A 103 -0.07 -44.65 -11.93
N LYS A 104 0.21 -44.08 -13.11
CA LYS A 104 0.91 -42.80 -13.25
C LYS A 104 0.12 -41.67 -12.59
N THR A 105 -1.15 -41.52 -12.96
CA THR A 105 -2.04 -40.47 -12.41
C THR A 105 -2.19 -40.61 -10.89
N ALA A 106 -2.32 -41.84 -10.37
CA ALA A 106 -2.37 -42.11 -8.95
C ALA A 106 -1.06 -41.73 -8.22
N LYS A 107 0.10 -42.03 -8.80
CA LYS A 107 1.41 -41.63 -8.22
C LYS A 107 1.60 -40.12 -8.20
N GLU A 108 1.23 -39.42 -9.26
CA GLU A 108 1.26 -37.95 -9.33
C GLU A 108 0.33 -37.34 -8.25
N LYS A 109 -0.86 -37.91 -8.05
CA LYS A 109 -1.80 -37.52 -6.99
C LYS A 109 -1.30 -37.84 -5.58
N LEU A 110 -0.67 -38.99 -5.36
CA LEU A 110 -0.07 -39.36 -4.07
C LEU A 110 1.04 -38.40 -3.66
N VAL A 111 1.90 -37.97 -4.59
CA VAL A 111 2.96 -36.98 -4.30
C VAL A 111 2.34 -35.63 -3.90
N LEU A 112 1.30 -35.16 -4.61
CA LEU A 112 0.61 -33.91 -4.28
C LEU A 112 -0.10 -33.98 -2.91
N LEU A 113 -0.80 -35.09 -2.62
CA LEU A 113 -1.43 -35.31 -1.31
C LEU A 113 -0.39 -35.41 -0.19
N GLN A 114 0.75 -36.07 -0.41
CA GLN A 114 1.81 -36.17 0.58
C GLN A 114 2.49 -34.81 0.85
N GLN A 115 2.66 -33.98 -0.19
CA GLN A 115 3.12 -32.59 -0.01
C GLN A 115 2.10 -31.76 0.80
N GLY A 116 0.80 -31.90 0.52
CA GLY A 116 -0.27 -31.28 1.33
C GLY A 116 -0.31 -31.79 2.78
N GLN A 117 -0.14 -33.09 3.01
CA GLN A 117 -0.08 -33.68 4.35
C GLN A 117 1.18 -33.27 5.13
N VAL A 118 2.32 -33.05 4.47
CA VAL A 118 3.55 -32.55 5.12
C VAL A 118 3.43 -31.08 5.52
N ALA A 119 2.59 -30.30 4.84
CA ALA A 119 2.13 -28.99 5.31
C ALA A 119 1.19 -29.15 6.53
N LEU A 120 0.05 -29.85 6.34
CA LEU A 120 -1.02 -30.00 7.32
C LEU A 120 -0.63 -30.76 8.60
N GLY A 121 0.45 -31.56 8.57
CA GLY A 121 1.00 -32.26 9.73
C GLY A 121 1.53 -31.34 10.84
N LYS A 122 1.51 -30.02 10.62
CA LYS A 122 1.83 -28.98 11.62
C LYS A 122 0.57 -28.25 12.08
N GLY A 123 -0.01 -28.76 13.17
CA GLY A 123 -1.02 -28.04 13.96
C GLY A 123 -0.57 -26.62 14.35
N PRO A 124 -1.51 -25.73 14.69
CA PRO A 124 -1.56 -24.30 14.32
C PRO A 124 -0.22 -23.56 14.35
N SER A 125 0.56 -23.72 13.28
CA SER A 125 1.87 -23.09 13.09
C SER A 125 2.18 -22.81 11.60
N GLN A 126 1.19 -22.97 10.72
CA GLN A 126 1.27 -22.67 9.28
C GLN A 126 0.95 -21.19 8.96
N THR A 127 1.48 -20.26 9.75
CA THR A 127 1.59 -18.84 9.37
C THR A 127 3.00 -18.36 9.69
N SER A 128 3.97 -18.94 8.99
CA SER A 128 5.36 -18.53 9.16
C SER A 128 5.57 -17.15 8.54
N LEU A 129 5.67 -16.13 9.38
CA LEU A 129 6.11 -14.79 9.03
C LEU A 129 7.58 -14.85 8.57
N ARG A 130 7.83 -14.70 7.26
CA ARG A 130 9.18 -14.71 6.65
C ARG A 130 9.56 -13.31 6.18
N LEU A 131 10.60 -12.74 6.78
CA LEU A 131 11.32 -11.59 6.22
C LEU A 131 12.09 -12.07 4.99
N VAL A 132 11.86 -11.44 3.84
CA VAL A 132 12.43 -11.88 2.54
C VAL A 132 13.18 -10.79 1.78
N TRP A 133 13.08 -9.53 2.23
CA TRP A 133 13.83 -8.41 1.67
C TRP A 133 14.06 -7.34 2.75
N GLU A 134 15.31 -6.90 2.90
CA GLU A 134 15.73 -5.87 3.85
C GLU A 134 16.83 -5.01 3.22
N GLY A 135 16.79 -3.69 3.44
CA GLY A 135 17.76 -2.74 2.90
C GLY A 135 17.17 -1.35 2.68
N PRO A 136 17.97 -0.37 2.22
CA PRO A 136 17.46 0.92 1.74
C PRO A 136 16.75 0.78 0.38
N ASP A 137 17.16 -0.18 -0.46
CA ASP A 137 16.63 -0.42 -1.82
C ASP A 137 15.30 -1.22 -1.84
N VAL A 138 14.59 -1.33 -0.72
CA VAL A 138 13.39 -2.18 -0.59
C VAL A 138 12.17 -1.40 -1.05
N GLU A 139 11.67 -1.73 -2.23
CA GLU A 139 10.44 -1.14 -2.79
C GLU A 139 9.23 -2.04 -2.55
N LEU A 140 8.09 -1.42 -2.19
CA LEU A 140 7.02 -2.02 -1.40
C LEU A 140 5.62 -1.80 -1.99
N MET A 141 5.47 -1.05 -3.08
CA MET A 141 4.26 -0.93 -3.91
C MET A 141 4.04 -2.20 -4.77
N GLY A 142 4.22 -3.38 -4.18
CA GLY A 142 4.39 -4.64 -4.89
C GLY A 142 3.77 -5.86 -4.20
N ALA A 143 4.24 -7.06 -4.56
CA ALA A 143 3.80 -8.33 -3.96
C ALA A 143 4.79 -9.48 -4.22
N ALA A 144 4.76 -10.48 -3.33
CA ALA A 144 5.38 -11.78 -3.56
C ALA A 144 4.59 -12.59 -4.62
N SER A 145 5.28 -13.43 -5.37
CA SER A 145 4.65 -14.39 -6.28
C SER A 145 3.98 -15.52 -5.49
N PRO A 146 2.92 -16.18 -6.03
CA PRO A 146 2.21 -17.23 -5.31
C PRO A 146 3.09 -18.45 -4.92
N ASP A 147 4.19 -18.68 -5.62
CA ASP A 147 5.19 -19.73 -5.30
C ASP A 147 6.31 -19.26 -4.36
N GLY A 148 6.30 -17.99 -3.93
CA GLY A 148 7.32 -17.39 -3.05
C GLY A 148 8.70 -17.23 -3.69
N ARG A 149 8.82 -17.37 -5.02
CA ARG A 149 10.11 -17.24 -5.70
C ARG A 149 10.51 -15.78 -5.97
N TYR A 150 9.55 -14.93 -6.30
CA TYR A 150 9.80 -13.56 -6.77
C TYR A 150 9.05 -12.52 -5.94
N ILE A 151 9.53 -11.29 -5.97
CA ILE A 151 8.80 -10.09 -5.53
C ILE A 151 8.72 -9.15 -6.73
N CYS A 152 7.54 -8.63 -7.08
CA CYS A 152 7.40 -7.55 -8.07
C CYS A 152 7.44 -6.18 -7.38
N TYR A 153 8.08 -5.19 -8.00
CA TYR A 153 8.36 -3.88 -7.41
C TYR A 153 8.58 -2.80 -8.50
N THR A 154 8.69 -1.53 -8.09
CA THR A 154 8.98 -0.38 -8.97
C THR A 154 10.47 -0.06 -9.00
N ASP A 155 11.09 -0.05 -10.18
CA ASP A 155 12.50 0.30 -10.34
C ASP A 155 12.69 1.82 -10.48
N TRP A 156 12.88 2.55 -9.38
CA TRP A 156 12.94 4.02 -9.37
C TRP A 156 14.06 4.65 -10.23
N ASP A 157 15.12 3.90 -10.59
CA ASP A 157 16.12 4.31 -11.60
C ASP A 157 15.48 4.62 -12.98
N THR A 158 14.36 3.97 -13.29
CA THR A 158 13.73 4.01 -14.62
C THR A 158 12.23 4.24 -14.61
N GLY A 159 11.52 3.90 -13.53
CA GLY A 159 10.07 3.76 -13.49
C GLY A 159 9.56 2.41 -13.99
N ASP A 160 10.43 1.49 -14.44
CA ASP A 160 9.99 0.18 -14.94
C ASP A 160 9.37 -0.69 -13.83
N LEU A 161 8.44 -1.56 -14.21
CA LEU A 161 8.09 -2.72 -13.39
C LEU A 161 9.28 -3.68 -13.37
N ALA A 162 9.70 -4.12 -12.18
CA ALA A 162 10.76 -5.09 -12.02
C ALA A 162 10.34 -6.26 -11.12
N ILE A 163 11.13 -7.34 -11.17
CA ILE A 163 11.07 -8.45 -10.23
C ILE A 163 12.44 -8.70 -9.59
N TYR A 164 12.41 -9.16 -8.35
CA TYR A 164 13.54 -9.64 -7.57
C TYR A 164 13.35 -11.14 -7.31
N ASP A 165 14.34 -11.98 -7.65
CA ASP A 165 14.35 -13.42 -7.32
C ASP A 165 14.86 -13.62 -5.89
N VAL A 166 13.97 -14.06 -5.00
CA VAL A 166 14.23 -14.21 -3.55
C VAL A 166 15.30 -15.27 -3.25
N LYS A 167 15.58 -16.17 -4.20
CA LYS A 167 16.58 -17.24 -4.04
C LYS A 167 17.98 -16.82 -4.49
N THR A 168 18.11 -15.97 -5.52
CA THR A 168 19.42 -15.56 -6.07
C THR A 168 19.82 -14.13 -5.73
N GLY A 169 18.86 -13.25 -5.43
CA GLY A 169 19.06 -11.81 -5.28
C GLY A 169 19.01 -11.02 -6.59
N ASP A 170 18.77 -11.68 -7.73
CA ASP A 170 18.79 -11.04 -9.05
C ASP A 170 17.58 -10.11 -9.25
N LYS A 171 17.85 -8.90 -9.79
CA LYS A 171 16.83 -7.91 -10.18
C LYS A 171 16.65 -7.92 -11.71
N ARG A 172 15.41 -7.91 -12.22
CA ARG A 172 15.08 -7.90 -13.67
C ARG A 172 13.86 -7.03 -13.99
N ARG A 173 14.01 -6.09 -14.94
CA ARG A 173 12.95 -5.22 -15.50
C ARG A 173 12.01 -6.00 -16.44
N LEU A 174 10.73 -5.58 -16.56
CA LEU A 174 9.67 -6.32 -17.25
C LEU A 174 8.76 -5.52 -18.21
N SER A 175 8.64 -4.19 -18.12
CA SER A 175 7.81 -3.41 -19.05
C SER A 175 8.60 -2.80 -20.22
N GLY A 176 9.92 -2.69 -20.08
CA GLY A 176 10.85 -2.29 -21.15
C GLY A 176 11.33 -0.84 -21.07
N GLN A 177 11.13 -0.17 -19.93
CA GLN A 177 11.55 1.20 -19.71
C GLN A 177 13.00 1.25 -19.23
N THR A 178 13.87 1.86 -20.03
CA THR A 178 15.33 1.86 -19.81
C THR A 178 15.88 3.15 -19.18
N LYS A 179 15.01 4.12 -18.91
CA LYS A 179 15.33 5.43 -18.32
C LYS A 179 14.07 6.06 -17.74
N TRP A 180 14.23 6.91 -16.72
CA TRP A 180 13.14 7.72 -16.18
C TRP A 180 12.66 8.77 -17.20
N ASP A 181 11.36 8.84 -17.46
CA ASP A 181 10.73 9.89 -18.28
C ASP A 181 9.62 10.68 -17.56
N GLY A 182 9.28 10.29 -16.32
CA GLY A 182 8.17 10.84 -15.54
C GLY A 182 6.97 9.89 -15.41
N SER A 183 6.95 8.78 -16.14
CA SER A 183 5.99 7.69 -15.96
C SER A 183 6.60 6.50 -15.22
N PHE A 184 5.80 5.76 -14.45
CA PHE A 184 6.27 4.64 -13.64
C PHE A 184 5.19 3.58 -13.38
N ALA A 185 5.63 2.33 -13.16
CA ALA A 185 4.79 1.25 -12.65
C ALA A 185 4.59 1.36 -11.13
N GLU A 186 3.44 0.91 -10.64
CA GLU A 186 3.12 0.96 -9.21
C GLU A 186 2.03 -0.08 -8.85
N SER A 187 1.83 -0.30 -7.54
CA SER A 187 0.76 -1.15 -6.97
C SER A 187 0.70 -2.57 -7.57
N SER A 188 1.86 -3.14 -7.90
CA SER A 188 1.96 -4.32 -8.75
C SER A 188 1.60 -5.62 -8.02
N ARG A 189 0.79 -6.48 -8.64
CA ARG A 189 0.25 -7.72 -8.06
C ARG A 189 0.27 -8.89 -9.05
N TRP A 190 0.71 -10.05 -8.58
CA TRP A 190 0.72 -11.30 -9.34
C TRP A 190 -0.68 -11.90 -9.53
N SER A 191 -0.91 -12.53 -10.67
CA SER A 191 -2.07 -13.41 -10.89
C SER A 191 -2.01 -14.63 -9.98
N PRO A 192 -3.16 -15.25 -9.61
CA PRO A 192 -3.18 -16.40 -8.69
C PRO A 192 -2.41 -17.61 -9.21
N ASP A 193 -2.27 -17.74 -10.54
CA ASP A 193 -1.50 -18.79 -11.19
C ASP A 193 0.02 -18.50 -11.27
N GLY A 194 0.43 -17.25 -11.06
CA GLY A 194 1.82 -16.78 -11.07
C GLY A 194 2.40 -16.44 -12.45
N LYS A 195 1.58 -16.37 -13.51
CA LYS A 195 2.06 -16.12 -14.89
C LYS A 195 2.05 -14.65 -15.32
N LEU A 196 1.21 -13.82 -14.70
CA LEU A 196 1.01 -12.42 -15.07
C LEU A 196 1.21 -11.52 -13.84
N ILE A 197 1.58 -10.27 -14.09
CA ILE A 197 1.58 -9.19 -13.10
C ILE A 197 0.66 -8.08 -13.61
N ALA A 198 -0.32 -7.68 -12.81
CA ALA A 198 -1.11 -6.47 -13.00
C ALA A 198 -0.45 -5.31 -12.27
N PHE A 199 -0.48 -4.12 -12.84
CA PHE A 199 0.08 -2.92 -12.26
C PHE A 199 -0.68 -1.69 -12.75
N THR A 200 -0.71 -0.64 -11.92
CA THR A 200 -1.03 0.69 -12.41
C THR A 200 0.22 1.25 -13.09
N TRP A 201 0.03 2.08 -14.11
CA TRP A 201 1.09 2.84 -14.77
C TRP A 201 0.74 4.32 -14.74
N ASP A 202 1.39 5.07 -13.86
CA ASP A 202 1.19 6.51 -13.73
C ASP A 202 1.97 7.27 -14.81
N MET A 203 1.38 8.35 -15.32
CA MET A 203 1.93 9.29 -16.28
C MET A 203 1.69 10.74 -15.79
N GLY A 204 1.60 10.94 -14.47
CA GLY A 204 1.52 12.21 -13.74
C GLY A 204 0.16 12.91 -13.76
N THR A 205 -0.54 12.89 -14.90
CA THR A 205 -1.89 13.49 -15.05
C THR A 205 -2.99 12.47 -15.36
N THR A 206 -2.58 11.26 -15.76
CA THR A 206 -3.45 10.13 -16.12
C THR A 206 -2.71 8.84 -15.80
N ALA A 207 -3.44 7.76 -15.54
CA ALA A 207 -2.85 6.45 -15.30
C ALA A 207 -3.61 5.34 -16.04
N GLU A 208 -2.93 4.23 -16.31
CA GLU A 208 -3.48 3.05 -16.99
C GLU A 208 -3.39 1.82 -16.09
N LEU A 209 -4.31 0.87 -16.23
CA LEU A 209 -4.17 -0.48 -15.66
C LEU A 209 -3.59 -1.39 -16.74
N ARG A 210 -2.44 -2.00 -16.48
CA ARG A 210 -1.69 -2.85 -17.42
C ARG A 210 -1.46 -4.25 -16.84
N ILE A 211 -1.26 -5.23 -17.71
CA ILE A 211 -0.76 -6.57 -17.36
C ILE A 211 0.44 -6.94 -18.24
N VAL A 212 1.41 -7.68 -17.69
CA VAL A 212 2.56 -8.24 -18.44
C VAL A 212 2.93 -9.64 -17.94
N GLY A 213 3.56 -10.44 -18.79
CA GLY A 213 4.10 -11.76 -18.46
C GLY A 213 5.55 -11.72 -17.98
N LEU A 214 6.10 -12.90 -17.65
CA LEU A 214 7.51 -13.08 -17.24
C LEU A 214 8.49 -13.15 -18.42
N ASP A 215 8.00 -13.17 -19.66
CA ASP A 215 8.76 -12.83 -20.86
C ASP A 215 9.18 -11.34 -20.84
N GLY A 216 8.31 -10.46 -20.33
CA GLY A 216 8.52 -9.00 -20.32
C GLY A 216 8.23 -8.34 -21.67
N GLU A 217 7.54 -9.03 -22.58
CA GLU A 217 7.23 -8.49 -23.89
C GLU A 217 5.89 -7.74 -23.90
N LYS A 218 5.97 -6.41 -24.02
CA LYS A 218 4.86 -5.48 -24.34
C LYS A 218 3.63 -5.62 -23.42
N PRO A 219 3.58 -4.89 -22.29
CA PRO A 219 2.41 -4.86 -21.43
C PRO A 219 1.10 -4.57 -22.18
N ARG A 220 0.08 -5.39 -21.94
CA ARG A 220 -1.28 -5.17 -22.42
C ARG A 220 -1.97 -4.18 -21.49
N VAL A 221 -2.40 -3.05 -22.04
CA VAL A 221 -3.34 -2.14 -21.36
C VAL A 221 -4.70 -2.85 -21.25
N LEU A 222 -5.22 -2.96 -20.03
CA LEU A 222 -6.60 -3.41 -19.75
C LEU A 222 -7.54 -2.22 -19.57
N PHE A 223 -7.12 -1.17 -18.87
CA PHE A 223 -7.94 0.04 -18.69
C PHE A 223 -7.15 1.31 -18.99
N LYS A 224 -7.80 2.21 -19.74
CA LYS A 224 -7.37 3.58 -20.02
C LYS A 224 -8.63 4.45 -20.06
N GLY A 225 -8.72 5.46 -19.19
CA GLY A 225 -9.94 6.27 -19.06
C GLY A 225 -9.84 7.37 -18.02
N GLY A 226 -10.98 7.85 -17.54
CA GLY A 226 -11.05 8.87 -16.49
C GLY A 226 -10.83 8.27 -15.09
N GLY A 227 -9.95 8.89 -14.31
CA GLY A 227 -9.57 8.44 -12.97
C GLY A 227 -8.29 7.60 -12.95
N TYR A 228 -7.72 7.45 -11.75
CA TYR A 228 -6.47 6.72 -11.48
C TYR A 228 -6.82 5.33 -10.91
N PRO A 229 -6.46 4.21 -11.57
CA PRO A 229 -7.02 2.88 -11.28
C PRO A 229 -6.06 2.01 -10.45
N ALA A 230 -5.90 2.34 -9.15
CA ALA A 230 -4.92 1.68 -8.29
C ALA A 230 -5.21 0.19 -8.06
N VAL A 231 -4.38 -0.69 -8.62
CA VAL A 231 -4.49 -2.15 -8.45
C VAL A 231 -4.32 -2.54 -6.97
N LYS A 232 -5.16 -3.46 -6.47
CA LYS A 232 -5.07 -3.98 -5.08
C LYS A 232 -4.91 -5.50 -5.02
N ASP A 233 -5.61 -6.24 -5.88
CA ASP A 233 -5.59 -7.71 -5.88
C ASP A 233 -6.11 -8.35 -7.19
N TRP A 234 -5.96 -9.66 -7.36
CA TRP A 234 -6.63 -10.46 -8.40
C TRP A 234 -7.69 -11.35 -7.78
N SER A 235 -8.80 -11.61 -8.49
CA SER A 235 -9.76 -12.64 -8.08
C SER A 235 -9.10 -14.03 -8.12
N PRO A 236 -9.44 -14.99 -7.24
CA PRO A 236 -8.77 -16.30 -7.16
C PRO A 236 -8.83 -17.14 -8.44
N ASP A 237 -9.82 -16.90 -9.30
CA ASP A 237 -9.97 -17.52 -10.63
C ASP A 237 -9.13 -16.87 -11.73
N GLY A 238 -8.45 -15.76 -11.44
CA GLY A 238 -7.64 -14.97 -12.38
C GLY A 238 -8.43 -14.18 -13.43
N GLN A 239 -9.76 -14.12 -13.34
CA GLN A 239 -10.60 -13.48 -14.37
C GLN A 239 -10.79 -11.97 -14.17
N GLN A 240 -10.59 -11.47 -12.96
CA GLN A 240 -10.86 -10.08 -12.58
C GLN A 240 -9.73 -9.50 -11.73
N ILE A 241 -9.52 -8.19 -11.83
CA ILE A 241 -8.58 -7.42 -11.01
C ILE A 241 -9.39 -6.46 -10.14
N LEU A 242 -9.11 -6.44 -8.84
CA LEU A 242 -9.67 -5.48 -7.89
C LEU A 242 -8.81 -4.22 -7.89
N ALA A 243 -9.44 -3.07 -8.10
CA ALA A 243 -8.78 -1.77 -8.04
C ALA A 243 -9.63 -0.72 -7.28
N VAL A 244 -8.95 0.29 -6.74
CA VAL A 244 -9.59 1.52 -6.24
C VAL A 244 -9.42 2.60 -7.31
N PHE A 245 -10.55 3.08 -7.83
CA PHE A 245 -10.57 4.21 -8.76
C PHE A 245 -10.64 5.51 -7.97
N TYR A 246 -9.72 6.43 -8.26
CA TYR A 246 -9.70 7.78 -7.69
C TYR A 246 -10.10 8.79 -8.77
N SER A 247 -11.15 9.57 -8.55
CA SER A 247 -11.57 10.62 -9.48
C SER A 247 -10.81 11.92 -9.22
N GLN A 248 -10.72 12.79 -10.23
CA GLN A 248 -10.14 14.15 -10.08
C GLN A 248 -10.90 15.00 -9.04
N ARG A 249 -12.14 14.64 -8.69
CA ARG A 249 -12.95 15.29 -7.65
C ARG A 249 -12.70 14.72 -6.25
N GLY A 250 -11.87 13.69 -6.11
CA GLY A 250 -11.57 13.01 -4.83
C GLY A 250 -12.57 11.92 -4.46
N GLU A 251 -13.59 11.69 -5.28
CA GLU A 251 -14.51 10.54 -5.14
C GLU A 251 -13.73 9.24 -5.39
N ARG A 252 -14.09 8.18 -4.66
CA ARG A 252 -13.38 6.89 -4.69
C ARG A 252 -14.37 5.75 -4.96
N SER A 253 -14.02 4.77 -5.79
CA SER A 253 -14.86 3.58 -6.00
C SER A 253 -14.07 2.28 -6.07
N PHE A 254 -14.58 1.25 -5.37
CA PHE A 254 -14.09 -0.11 -5.49
C PHE A 254 -14.62 -0.71 -6.78
N SER A 255 -13.72 -1.22 -7.61
CA SER A 255 -14.06 -1.66 -8.98
C SER A 255 -13.39 -2.98 -9.31
N LEU A 256 -14.11 -3.84 -10.03
CA LEU A 256 -13.58 -5.06 -10.63
C LEU A 256 -13.40 -4.84 -12.13
N ILE A 257 -12.25 -5.23 -12.66
CA ILE A 257 -11.88 -5.05 -14.07
C ILE A 257 -11.63 -6.42 -14.68
N ALA A 258 -12.39 -6.77 -15.73
CA ALA A 258 -12.29 -8.07 -16.37
C ALA A 258 -11.00 -8.20 -17.21
N VAL A 259 -10.25 -9.28 -17.00
CA VAL A 259 -8.98 -9.56 -17.69
C VAL A 259 -9.20 -9.94 -19.16
N SER A 260 -10.41 -10.37 -19.52
CA SER A 260 -10.84 -10.66 -20.89
C SER A 260 -10.79 -9.43 -21.80
N ASP A 261 -11.41 -8.32 -21.40
CA ASP A 261 -11.73 -7.19 -22.28
C ASP A 261 -11.51 -5.80 -21.66
N GLY A 262 -11.18 -5.71 -20.36
CA GLY A 262 -11.02 -4.44 -19.65
C GLY A 262 -12.33 -3.82 -19.15
N SER A 263 -13.46 -4.52 -19.26
CA SER A 263 -14.75 -4.02 -18.77
C SER A 263 -14.73 -3.80 -17.25
N VAL A 264 -15.31 -2.68 -16.80
CA VAL A 264 -15.26 -2.22 -15.41
C VAL A 264 -16.63 -2.35 -14.75
N ARG A 265 -16.69 -3.07 -13.62
CA ARG A 265 -17.84 -3.15 -12.72
C ARG A 265 -17.50 -2.42 -11.42
N HIS A 266 -18.13 -1.27 -11.19
CA HIS A 266 -18.09 -0.62 -9.87
C HIS A 266 -18.91 -1.44 -8.86
N LEU A 267 -18.34 -1.71 -7.69
CA LEU A 267 -19.00 -2.41 -6.57
C LEU A 267 -19.62 -1.40 -5.58
N LYS A 268 -18.82 -0.41 -5.16
CA LYS A 268 -19.19 0.57 -4.14
C LYS A 268 -18.49 1.90 -4.38
N ASN A 269 -19.22 3.00 -4.23
CA ASN A 269 -18.64 4.33 -4.09
C ASN A 269 -18.37 4.61 -2.60
N MET A 270 -17.12 4.92 -2.26
CA MET A 270 -16.75 5.43 -0.96
C MET A 270 -16.90 6.95 -1.00
N GLY A 271 -18.00 7.47 -0.43
CA GLY A 271 -18.22 8.90 -0.20
C GLY A 271 -17.32 9.48 0.91
N LEU A 272 -16.09 8.98 1.01
CA LEU A 272 -15.10 9.44 1.98
C LEU A 272 -14.24 10.55 1.36
N PRO A 273 -13.92 11.60 2.14
CA PRO A 273 -12.96 12.61 1.72
C PRO A 273 -11.56 12.02 1.45
N ASN A 274 -10.72 12.82 0.79
CA ASN A 274 -9.33 12.46 0.53
C ASN A 274 -8.56 12.14 1.83
N GLY A 275 -7.52 11.29 1.68
CA GLY A 275 -6.73 10.71 2.77
C GLY A 275 -6.94 9.20 2.89
N TYR A 276 -8.08 8.78 3.43
CA TYR A 276 -8.30 7.55 4.22
C TYR A 276 -8.15 6.15 3.58
N MET A 277 -7.40 5.93 2.49
CA MET A 277 -7.22 4.57 1.90
C MET A 277 -5.81 4.31 1.34
N SER A 278 -4.81 4.40 2.21
CA SER A 278 -3.51 3.75 2.03
C SER A 278 -3.65 2.22 1.92
N GLY A 279 -4.57 1.67 2.72
CA GLY A 279 -4.66 0.26 3.12
C GLY A 279 -4.72 -0.83 2.06
N GLN A 280 -4.51 -2.06 2.54
CA GLN A 280 -4.67 -3.28 1.75
C GLN A 280 -6.15 -3.51 1.43
N MET A 281 -6.40 -4.17 0.30
CA MET A 281 -7.70 -4.78 0.00
C MET A 281 -7.42 -6.15 -0.63
N LYS A 282 -8.03 -7.22 -0.11
CA LYS A 282 -7.74 -8.60 -0.52
C LYS A 282 -8.99 -9.44 -0.67
N PHE A 283 -9.09 -10.18 -1.79
CA PHE A 283 -10.11 -11.19 -1.96
C PHE A 283 -9.92 -12.33 -0.95
N SER A 284 -11.03 -12.89 -0.47
CA SER A 284 -11.01 -14.21 0.15
C SER A 284 -10.58 -15.27 -0.89
N PRO A 285 -9.87 -16.35 -0.51
CA PRO A 285 -9.45 -17.40 -1.46
C PRO A 285 -10.60 -18.11 -2.19
N ASP A 286 -11.83 -18.02 -1.68
CA ASP A 286 -13.05 -18.52 -2.32
C ASP A 286 -13.73 -17.51 -3.26
N GLY A 287 -13.21 -16.27 -3.36
CA GLY A 287 -13.73 -15.21 -4.22
C GLY A 287 -15.08 -14.61 -3.80
N ARG A 288 -15.62 -14.95 -2.62
CA ARG A 288 -16.93 -14.46 -2.15
C ARG A 288 -16.87 -13.10 -1.45
N TYR A 289 -15.71 -12.71 -0.92
CA TYR A 289 -15.56 -11.48 -0.14
C TYR A 289 -14.27 -10.72 -0.48
N ILE A 290 -14.22 -9.45 -0.07
CA ILE A 290 -13.06 -8.55 -0.09
C ILE A 290 -12.90 -8.00 1.33
N ALA A 291 -11.79 -8.29 1.98
CA ALA A 291 -11.39 -7.64 3.23
C ALA A 291 -10.60 -6.37 2.90
N PHE A 292 -10.79 -5.29 3.67
CA PHE A 292 -10.10 -4.01 3.46
C PHE A 292 -10.00 -3.18 4.74
N ASP A 293 -8.99 -2.31 4.79
CA ASP A 293 -8.79 -1.37 5.90
C ASP A 293 -9.79 -0.21 5.85
N LEU A 294 -10.40 0.14 6.98
CA LEU A 294 -11.25 1.31 7.10
C LEU A 294 -11.16 1.95 8.49
N ARG A 295 -10.57 3.14 8.57
CA ARG A 295 -10.53 3.96 9.80
C ARG A 295 -10.03 3.18 11.04
N ASN A 296 -8.94 2.43 10.85
CA ASN A 296 -8.23 1.70 11.91
C ASN A 296 -8.97 0.42 12.39
N ASP A 297 -10.14 0.12 11.82
CA ASP A 297 -10.82 -1.19 11.84
C ASP A 297 -10.56 -1.94 10.50
N ILE A 298 -10.89 -3.24 10.45
CA ILE A 298 -10.90 -4.05 9.22
C ILE A 298 -12.34 -4.42 8.87
N GLU A 299 -12.78 -4.05 7.68
CA GLU A 299 -14.13 -4.29 7.15
C GLU A 299 -14.15 -5.40 6.09
N LEU A 300 -15.33 -5.96 5.85
CA LEU A 300 -15.57 -6.99 4.83
C LEU A 300 -16.74 -6.60 3.92
N LEU A 301 -16.52 -6.73 2.60
CA LEU A 301 -17.53 -6.49 1.56
C LEU A 301 -17.72 -7.77 0.72
N SER A 302 -18.95 -8.18 0.43
CA SER A 302 -19.23 -9.28 -0.50
C SER A 302 -18.90 -8.89 -1.95
N THR A 303 -18.38 -9.82 -2.76
CA THR A 303 -17.95 -9.53 -4.14
C THR A 303 -19.12 -9.25 -5.10
N ASP A 304 -20.36 -9.47 -4.66
CA ASP A 304 -21.55 -9.01 -5.36
C ASP A 304 -21.96 -7.55 -5.02
N GLY A 305 -21.36 -6.95 -3.99
CA GLY A 305 -21.59 -5.59 -3.52
C GLY A 305 -22.77 -5.40 -2.56
N LYS A 306 -23.44 -6.47 -2.10
CA LYS A 306 -24.70 -6.36 -1.34
C LYS A 306 -24.56 -6.38 0.19
N THR A 307 -23.49 -6.99 0.71
CA THR A 307 -23.30 -7.21 2.16
C THR A 307 -21.99 -6.58 2.60
N GLU A 308 -22.02 -5.77 3.65
CA GLU A 308 -20.84 -5.11 4.22
C GLU A 308 -20.93 -5.10 5.75
N GLY A 309 -19.79 -5.19 6.43
CA GLY A 309 -19.70 -4.97 7.87
C GLY A 309 -18.33 -5.29 8.48
N PRO A 310 -18.10 -4.88 9.74
CA PRO A 310 -16.81 -4.98 10.39
C PRO A 310 -16.43 -6.44 10.67
N LEU A 311 -15.17 -6.76 10.38
CA LEU A 311 -14.57 -8.08 10.59
C LEU A 311 -13.64 -8.08 11.79
N VAL A 312 -12.85 -7.01 11.95
CA VAL A 312 -12.15 -6.67 13.19
C VAL A 312 -12.62 -5.28 13.60
N ARG A 313 -13.02 -5.13 14.87
CA ARG A 313 -13.31 -3.83 15.49
C ARG A 313 -12.64 -3.72 16.85
N HIS A 314 -11.81 -2.70 17.06
CA HIS A 314 -11.13 -2.47 18.33
C HIS A 314 -10.71 -1.00 18.51
N PRO A 315 -10.55 -0.49 19.75
CA PRO A 315 -9.89 0.80 20.00
C PRO A 315 -8.38 0.84 19.70
N ALA A 316 -7.86 -0.10 18.90
CA ALA A 316 -6.45 -0.22 18.51
C ALA A 316 -6.31 0.09 17.02
N ASN A 317 -5.09 0.29 16.57
CA ASN A 317 -4.78 0.48 15.16
C ASN A 317 -4.65 -0.87 14.46
N ASP A 318 -5.78 -1.44 14.02
CA ASP A 318 -5.81 -2.69 13.26
C ASP A 318 -5.58 -2.44 11.76
N GLY A 319 -4.81 -3.31 11.10
CA GLY A 319 -4.55 -3.21 9.67
C GLY A 319 -4.26 -4.55 8.98
N LEU A 320 -4.94 -4.78 7.86
CA LEU A 320 -4.97 -6.03 7.10
C LEU A 320 -3.61 -6.38 6.52
N LEU A 321 -3.15 -7.61 6.80
CA LEU A 321 -1.97 -8.21 6.15
C LEU A 321 -2.41 -9.18 5.05
N GLY A 322 -3.47 -9.97 5.27
CA GLY A 322 -4.15 -10.74 4.23
C GLY A 322 -4.90 -11.98 4.73
N TRP A 323 -5.57 -12.69 3.83
CA TRP A 323 -6.17 -13.99 4.10
C TRP A 323 -5.12 -15.10 4.09
N THR A 324 -5.21 -16.05 5.03
CA THR A 324 -4.47 -17.32 4.91
C THR A 324 -4.93 -18.08 3.65
N PRO A 325 -4.06 -18.86 2.98
CA PRO A 325 -4.41 -19.54 1.71
C PRO A 325 -5.55 -20.55 1.79
N ASP A 326 -5.91 -21.02 2.99
CA ASP A 326 -7.07 -21.89 3.25
C ASP A 326 -8.41 -21.12 3.27
N GLY A 327 -8.37 -19.78 3.37
CA GLY A 327 -9.55 -18.92 3.49
C GLY A 327 -10.22 -18.94 4.87
N HIS A 328 -9.64 -19.61 5.85
CA HIS A 328 -10.23 -19.77 7.19
C HIS A 328 -9.78 -18.69 8.19
N HIS A 329 -8.79 -17.86 7.86
CA HIS A 329 -8.29 -16.81 8.74
C HIS A 329 -7.90 -15.52 8.02
N ILE A 330 -7.97 -14.41 8.76
CA ILE A 330 -7.30 -13.14 8.44
C ILE A 330 -6.06 -12.99 9.33
N LEU A 331 -4.94 -12.67 8.72
CA LEU A 331 -3.75 -12.13 9.38
C LEU A 331 -3.82 -10.60 9.34
N PHE A 332 -3.55 -9.95 10.46
CA PHE A 332 -3.53 -8.49 10.58
C PHE A 332 -2.47 -8.01 11.60
N ALA A 333 -2.06 -6.74 11.48
CA ALA A 333 -1.23 -6.04 12.45
C ALA A 333 -2.13 -5.30 13.46
N SER A 334 -1.72 -5.18 14.72
CA SER A 334 -2.45 -4.42 15.74
C SER A 334 -1.53 -3.97 16.88
N ASP A 335 -1.73 -2.75 17.40
CA ASP A 335 -1.06 -2.24 18.60
C ASP A 335 -1.79 -2.54 19.92
N ARG A 336 -2.83 -3.38 19.91
CA ARG A 336 -3.68 -3.72 21.08
C ARG A 336 -2.96 -4.29 22.31
N SER A 337 -1.68 -4.64 22.20
CA SER A 337 -0.82 -5.12 23.29
C SER A 337 0.14 -4.05 23.85
N GLY A 338 0.17 -2.86 23.25
CA GLY A 338 1.15 -1.79 23.50
C GLY A 338 2.29 -1.70 22.47
N ALA A 339 2.37 -2.65 21.52
CA ALA A 339 3.32 -2.65 20.40
C ALA A 339 2.68 -3.29 19.16
N ILE A 340 3.20 -2.99 17.97
CA ILE A 340 2.69 -3.56 16.70
C ILE A 340 3.03 -5.07 16.66
N ASP A 341 1.99 -5.87 16.89
CA ASP A 341 1.99 -7.33 16.95
C ASP A 341 1.24 -7.90 15.72
N ALA A 342 1.55 -9.15 15.34
CA ALA A 342 0.77 -9.91 14.36
C ALA A 342 -0.32 -10.74 15.06
N TRP A 343 -1.55 -10.59 14.59
CA TRP A 343 -2.75 -11.27 15.10
C TRP A 343 -3.44 -12.06 14.01
N ILE A 344 -4.07 -13.17 14.38
CA ILE A 344 -4.83 -14.04 13.49
C ILE A 344 -6.27 -14.20 13.98
N LEU A 345 -7.22 -13.90 13.11
CA LEU A 345 -8.66 -14.01 13.36
C LEU A 345 -9.23 -15.16 12.50
N PRO A 346 -9.83 -16.20 13.10
CA PRO A 346 -10.62 -17.18 12.36
C PRO A 346 -11.90 -16.55 11.77
N VAL A 347 -12.19 -16.85 10.50
CA VAL A 347 -13.32 -16.31 9.74
C VAL A 347 -14.10 -17.44 9.08
N ALA A 348 -15.43 -17.41 9.21
CA ALA A 348 -16.34 -18.36 8.57
C ALA A 348 -17.56 -17.63 8.00
N GLU A 349 -17.95 -17.93 6.75
CA GLU A 349 -19.08 -17.31 6.04
C GLU A 349 -19.13 -15.77 6.15
N GLY A 350 -17.96 -15.14 6.06
CA GLY A 350 -17.78 -13.69 6.14
C GLY A 350 -18.02 -13.09 7.53
N ARG A 351 -17.79 -13.87 8.60
CA ARG A 351 -17.94 -13.41 10.00
C ARG A 351 -16.76 -13.84 10.86
N PRO A 352 -16.38 -13.05 11.90
CA PRO A 352 -15.41 -13.48 12.90
C PRO A 352 -15.95 -14.70 13.66
N GLY A 353 -15.14 -15.74 13.81
CA GLY A 353 -15.54 -16.99 14.48
C GLY A 353 -15.30 -17.02 15.99
N ARG A 354 -14.19 -16.42 16.43
CA ARG A 354 -13.80 -16.22 17.85
C ARG A 354 -12.87 -15.02 17.96
N GLU A 355 -12.53 -14.61 19.18
CA GLU A 355 -11.55 -13.55 19.43
C GLU A 355 -10.22 -13.77 18.69
N PRO A 356 -9.57 -12.71 18.17
CA PRO A 356 -8.24 -12.81 17.56
C PRO A 356 -7.17 -13.36 18.50
N GLU A 357 -6.30 -14.22 17.97
CA GLU A 357 -5.17 -14.79 18.70
C GLU A 357 -3.86 -14.09 18.30
N LEU A 358 -2.98 -13.89 19.28
CA LEU A 358 -1.65 -13.33 19.06
C LEU A 358 -0.76 -14.38 18.38
N LEU A 359 -0.37 -14.12 17.13
CA LEU A 359 0.51 -15.01 16.35
C LEU A 359 1.99 -14.74 16.63
N ARG A 360 2.39 -13.47 16.68
CA ARG A 360 3.77 -13.06 16.93
C ARG A 360 3.84 -11.66 17.53
N LYS A 361 4.65 -11.52 18.58
CA LYS A 361 4.97 -10.23 19.18
C LYS A 361 5.99 -9.41 18.39
N ASP A 362 5.93 -8.10 18.57
CA ASP A 362 6.96 -7.12 18.23
C ASP A 362 7.44 -7.29 16.77
N ILE A 363 6.47 -7.36 15.84
CA ILE A 363 6.78 -7.47 14.41
C ILE A 363 7.34 -6.17 13.84
N GLY A 364 7.03 -5.03 14.48
CA GLY A 364 7.50 -3.71 14.07
C GLY A 364 6.95 -3.26 12.72
N GLU A 365 7.71 -2.40 12.03
CA GLU A 365 7.34 -1.90 10.70
C GLU A 365 7.53 -2.98 9.62
N ILE A 366 6.54 -3.87 9.47
CA ILE A 366 6.48 -4.78 8.33
C ILE A 366 5.75 -4.14 7.15
N SER A 367 6.27 -4.38 5.95
CA SER A 367 5.62 -3.99 4.70
C SER A 367 5.10 -5.25 4.00
N PRO A 368 3.78 -5.42 3.87
CA PRO A 368 3.15 -6.70 3.51
C PRO A 368 3.28 -7.03 2.02
N LEU A 369 4.06 -8.07 1.71
CA LEU A 369 4.20 -8.60 0.35
C LEU A 369 3.16 -9.68 0.02
N GLY A 370 2.53 -10.25 1.05
CA GLY A 370 1.38 -11.15 0.93
C GLY A 370 1.67 -12.61 1.29
N PHE A 371 0.64 -13.45 1.19
CA PHE A 371 0.76 -14.89 1.38
C PHE A 371 1.26 -15.61 0.12
N THR A 372 2.10 -16.60 0.33
CA THR A 372 2.45 -17.61 -0.68
C THR A 372 1.61 -18.88 -0.48
N ARG A 373 1.52 -19.74 -1.50
CA ARG A 373 0.72 -20.98 -1.47
C ARG A 373 1.16 -21.99 -0.40
N ASP A 374 2.35 -21.86 0.20
CA ASP A 374 2.81 -22.76 1.28
C ASP A 374 2.33 -22.38 2.69
N GLY A 375 1.59 -21.27 2.80
CA GLY A 375 1.12 -20.70 4.08
C GLY A 375 2.06 -19.66 4.70
N ALA A 376 3.23 -19.41 4.12
CA ALA A 376 4.10 -18.34 4.59
C ALA A 376 3.61 -16.96 4.15
N PHE A 377 3.64 -16.05 5.11
CA PHE A 377 3.45 -14.63 4.86
C PHE A 377 4.80 -13.96 4.62
N PHE A 378 4.96 -13.36 3.45
CA PHE A 378 6.16 -12.63 3.07
C PHE A 378 6.01 -11.15 3.41
N TYR A 379 7.06 -10.58 3.98
CA TYR A 379 7.15 -9.15 4.23
C TYR A 379 8.58 -8.63 3.99
N GLY A 380 8.66 -7.35 3.65
CA GLY A 380 9.89 -6.58 3.71
C GLY A 380 9.96 -5.77 5.00
N HIS A 381 11.17 -5.43 5.45
CA HIS A 381 11.37 -4.33 6.38
C HIS A 381 11.84 -3.11 5.58
N SER A 382 11.01 -2.07 5.58
CA SER A 382 11.47 -0.74 5.19
C SER A 382 12.48 -0.23 6.22
N LYS A 383 13.36 0.67 5.79
CA LYS A 383 14.18 1.51 6.68
C LYS A 383 13.92 3.00 6.42
N ASP A 384 12.69 3.33 6.01
CA ASP A 384 12.11 4.68 5.86
C ASP A 384 11.93 5.38 7.23
N THR A 385 13.03 5.42 7.98
CA THR A 385 13.17 6.15 9.22
C THR A 385 13.54 7.59 8.91
N GLN A 386 12.74 8.53 9.39
CA GLN A 386 13.07 9.95 9.34
C GLN A 386 13.78 10.28 10.65
N LYS A 387 15.11 10.48 10.55
CA LYS A 387 15.99 10.70 11.71
C LYS A 387 16.30 12.19 11.82
N ILE A 388 16.22 12.72 13.03
CA ILE A 388 16.52 14.11 13.34
C ILE A 388 18.04 14.25 13.60
N TYR A 389 18.66 15.21 12.92
CA TYR A 389 20.07 15.56 13.08
C TYR A 389 20.19 17.03 13.47
N LEU A 390 21.09 17.34 14.40
CA LEU A 390 21.48 18.70 14.71
C LEU A 390 22.74 19.07 13.91
N ALA A 391 22.67 20.16 13.17
CA ALA A 391 23.77 20.72 12.39
C ALA A 391 24.34 21.96 13.09
N SER A 392 25.55 21.85 13.62
CA SER A 392 26.29 22.98 14.18
C SER A 392 27.04 23.70 13.06
N LEU A 393 26.75 25.00 12.88
CA LEU A 393 27.25 25.81 11.77
C LEU A 393 28.38 26.75 12.21
N ASP A 394 29.63 26.32 12.03
CA ASP A 394 30.81 27.15 12.22
C ASP A 394 31.09 28.00 10.98
N ARG A 395 31.47 29.27 11.18
CA ARG A 395 31.71 30.22 10.08
C ARG A 395 33.03 30.95 10.22
N ASN A 396 33.98 30.62 9.36
CA ASN A 396 35.33 31.19 9.35
C ASN A 396 35.58 31.96 8.04
N ALA A 397 35.79 33.28 8.12
CA ALA A 397 36.32 34.11 7.04
C ALA A 397 35.77 33.87 5.61
N GLY A 398 34.45 33.60 5.48
CA GLY A 398 33.79 33.39 4.20
C GLY A 398 33.48 31.92 3.84
N THR A 399 33.97 30.95 4.60
CA THR A 399 33.49 29.56 4.55
C THR A 399 32.45 29.30 5.64
N LEU A 400 31.52 28.39 5.34
CA LEU A 400 30.58 27.79 6.28
C LEU A 400 30.92 26.31 6.38
N SER A 401 31.14 25.80 7.58
CA SER A 401 31.39 24.39 7.86
C SER A 401 30.31 23.87 8.80
N ALA A 402 29.63 22.80 8.39
CA ALA A 402 28.62 22.14 9.19
C ALA A 402 29.21 20.86 9.82
N THR A 403 29.08 20.71 11.14
CA THR A 403 29.24 19.42 11.81
C THR A 403 27.86 18.88 12.16
N TYR A 404 27.64 17.58 11.92
CA TYR A 404 26.34 16.93 12.07
C TYR A 404 26.41 15.87 13.16
N GLN A 405 25.48 15.92 14.11
CA GLN A 405 25.27 14.86 15.09
C GLN A 405 23.82 14.38 15.03
N ARG A 406 23.64 13.06 15.19
CA ARG A 406 22.30 12.49 15.32
C ARG A 406 21.70 12.91 16.66
N VAL A 407 20.42 13.27 16.67
CA VAL A 407 19.65 13.32 17.92
C VAL A 407 19.16 11.90 18.20
N GLU A 408 19.62 11.32 19.29
CA GLU A 408 19.05 10.07 19.81
C GLU A 408 17.72 10.38 20.49
N LEU A 409 16.71 9.56 20.21
CA LEU A 409 15.31 9.78 20.59
C LEU A 409 14.73 8.48 21.17
N PRO A 410 13.69 8.53 22.03
CA PRO A 410 13.07 7.33 22.60
C PRO A 410 12.47 6.35 21.59
N TYR A 411 12.32 6.74 20.33
CA TYR A 411 11.72 5.94 19.25
C TYR A 411 12.49 6.14 17.94
N GLU A 412 12.98 5.03 17.36
CA GLU A 412 13.43 5.01 15.96
C GLU A 412 12.24 4.75 15.03
N GLY A 413 12.00 5.64 14.07
CA GLY A 413 10.87 5.57 13.13
C GLY A 413 10.80 6.83 12.28
N ARG A 414 9.59 7.30 11.95
CA ARG A 414 9.38 8.54 11.19
C ARG A 414 9.19 9.75 12.10
N ASN A 415 10.30 10.42 12.40
CA ASN A 415 10.34 11.63 13.23
C ASN A 415 10.67 12.85 12.34
N HIS A 416 9.74 13.80 12.21
CA HIS A 416 9.87 14.96 11.32
C HIS A 416 9.38 16.28 11.94
N ALA A 417 9.52 17.38 11.19
CA ALA A 417 9.24 18.75 11.63
C ALA A 417 9.79 19.08 13.04
N PRO A 418 11.13 18.94 13.27
CA PRO A 418 11.74 19.28 14.55
C PRO A 418 11.82 20.80 14.76
N GLU A 419 11.50 21.28 15.97
CA GLU A 419 11.88 22.62 16.42
C GLU A 419 12.20 22.62 17.94
N TYR A 420 13.32 23.24 18.31
CA TYR A 420 13.70 23.45 19.70
C TYR A 420 12.89 24.57 20.34
N SER A 421 12.63 24.47 21.64
CA SER A 421 12.07 25.56 22.45
C SER A 421 13.01 26.76 22.49
N PRO A 422 12.51 27.99 22.77
CA PRO A 422 13.33 29.21 22.74
C PRO A 422 14.50 29.21 23.73
N ASP A 423 14.45 28.39 24.79
CA ASP A 423 15.53 28.18 25.76
C ASP A 423 16.51 27.05 25.37
N GLY A 424 16.28 26.35 24.25
CA GLY A 424 17.08 25.25 23.74
C GLY A 424 16.90 23.91 24.45
N LYS A 425 16.06 23.82 25.49
CA LYS A 425 16.02 22.64 26.39
C LYS A 425 15.08 21.53 25.96
N ARG A 426 14.02 21.86 25.22
CA ARG A 426 13.02 20.89 24.76
C ARG A 426 13.02 20.84 23.24
N LEU A 427 12.89 19.65 22.68
CA LEU A 427 12.71 19.42 21.26
C LEU A 427 11.27 19.00 21.00
N ALA A 428 10.51 19.83 20.28
CA ALA A 428 9.23 19.43 19.72
C ALA A 428 9.45 18.78 18.36
N TYR A 429 8.77 17.68 18.08
CA TYR A 429 8.76 17.03 16.76
C TYR A 429 7.49 16.21 16.56
N ILE A 430 7.22 15.81 15.33
CA ILE A 430 6.12 14.90 14.99
C ILE A 430 6.66 13.50 14.78
N ARG A 431 6.13 12.54 15.52
CA ARG A 431 6.25 11.11 15.27
C ARG A 431 5.05 10.65 14.45
N GLN A 432 5.29 10.00 13.32
CA GLN A 432 4.26 9.31 12.54
C GLN A 432 4.40 7.81 12.75
N ALA A 433 3.30 7.12 13.04
CA ALA A 433 3.30 5.66 13.11
C ALA A 433 3.64 5.03 11.75
N VAL A 434 4.21 3.82 11.78
CA VAL A 434 4.66 3.10 10.59
C VAL A 434 4.40 1.60 10.78
N PRO A 435 3.81 0.88 9.80
CA PRO A 435 3.38 1.32 8.48
C PRO A 435 2.26 2.37 8.49
N ARG A 436 2.12 3.12 7.38
CA ARG A 436 1.01 4.08 7.14
C ARG A 436 -0.32 3.37 6.89
N MET A 437 -0.81 2.63 7.89
CA MET A 437 -2.18 2.09 7.91
C MET A 437 -3.17 3.22 8.21
N ASP A 438 -2.81 4.11 9.12
CA ASP A 438 -3.46 5.41 9.30
C ASP A 438 -2.44 6.57 9.23
N SER A 439 -2.90 7.77 9.61
CA SER A 439 -2.10 8.98 9.70
C SER A 439 -1.99 9.48 11.15
N SER A 440 -1.74 8.57 12.10
CA SER A 440 -1.56 8.90 13.52
C SER A 440 -0.27 9.73 13.73
N ASN A 441 -0.43 11.04 13.60
CA ASN A 441 0.62 12.02 13.89
C ASN A 441 0.59 12.33 15.39
N THR A 442 1.69 12.06 16.08
CA THR A 442 1.86 12.35 17.51
C THR A 442 2.85 13.49 17.68
N LEU A 443 2.46 14.53 18.40
CA LEU A 443 3.39 15.54 18.90
C LEU A 443 4.21 14.92 20.03
N CYS A 444 5.54 14.95 19.89
CA CYS A 444 6.48 14.57 20.93
C CYS A 444 7.21 15.82 21.41
N VAL A 445 7.24 16.04 22.72
CA VAL A 445 8.06 17.05 23.40
C VAL A 445 9.09 16.32 24.25
N TYR A 446 10.33 16.30 23.78
CA TYR A 446 11.44 15.55 24.35
C TYR A 446 12.44 16.48 25.06
N SER A 447 13.01 16.01 26.17
CA SER A 447 14.07 16.66 26.94
C SER A 447 15.39 15.92 26.76
N PRO A 448 16.35 16.41 25.95
CA PRO A 448 17.66 15.78 25.80
C PRO A 448 18.51 15.80 27.09
N GLU A 449 18.22 16.70 28.04
CA GLU A 449 18.92 16.76 29.34
C GLU A 449 18.47 15.66 30.32
N THR A 450 17.18 15.31 30.33
CA THR A 450 16.61 14.33 31.29
C THR A 450 16.25 12.98 30.65
N GLY A 451 16.17 12.91 29.33
CA GLY A 451 15.70 11.74 28.58
C GLY A 451 14.17 11.56 28.59
N GLU A 452 13.42 12.46 29.23
CA GLU A 452 11.97 12.39 29.35
C GLU A 452 11.27 12.84 28.06
N GLU A 453 10.16 12.20 27.73
CA GLU A 453 9.30 12.57 26.60
C GLU A 453 7.84 12.63 27.02
N LYS A 454 7.16 13.69 26.56
CA LYS A 454 5.72 13.86 26.65
C LYS A 454 5.11 13.76 25.26
N THR A 455 4.02 13.02 25.12
CA THR A 455 3.37 12.77 23.83
C THR A 455 1.92 13.26 23.82
N THR A 456 1.43 13.66 22.65
CA THR A 456 0.01 14.00 22.44
C THR A 456 -0.41 13.63 21.02
N ALA A 457 -1.43 12.78 20.91
CA ALA A 457 -1.98 12.38 19.62
C ALA A 457 -2.71 13.56 18.94
N LEU A 458 -2.45 13.76 17.65
CA LEU A 458 -3.09 14.81 16.85
C LEU A 458 -4.04 14.18 15.82
N ASN A 459 -5.31 14.56 15.87
CA ASN A 459 -6.31 14.14 14.88
C ASN A 459 -6.18 14.95 13.57
N LEU A 460 -5.02 14.83 12.90
CA LEU A 460 -4.67 15.51 11.65
C LEU A 460 -4.12 14.49 10.64
N GLN A 461 -4.55 14.57 9.39
CA GLN A 461 -4.10 13.69 8.30
C GLN A 461 -2.62 13.88 7.97
N GLN A 462 -2.12 15.11 8.11
CA GLN A 462 -0.72 15.44 7.90
C GLN A 462 -0.39 16.66 8.76
N VAL A 463 0.74 16.63 9.46
CA VAL A 463 1.32 17.83 10.09
C VAL A 463 2.51 18.26 9.24
N SER A 464 2.48 19.51 8.76
CA SER A 464 3.52 20.09 7.91
C SER A 464 4.52 20.95 8.68
N SER A 465 4.15 21.49 9.84
CA SER A 465 5.06 22.22 10.73
C SER A 465 4.65 22.13 12.19
N VAL A 466 5.64 22.17 13.08
CA VAL A 466 5.51 22.69 14.45
C VAL A 466 6.32 23.99 14.54
N ALA A 467 5.93 24.91 15.43
CA ALA A 467 6.73 26.09 15.77
C ALA A 467 6.47 26.55 17.21
N TRP A 468 7.50 26.65 18.06
CA TRP A 468 7.31 27.11 19.43
C TRP A 468 6.89 28.58 19.48
N ALA A 469 5.99 28.92 20.39
CA ALA A 469 5.77 30.32 20.75
C ALA A 469 7.05 30.90 21.40
N PRO A 470 7.37 32.20 21.19
CA PRO A 470 8.62 32.79 21.70
C PRO A 470 8.79 32.77 23.23
N ASP A 471 7.68 32.60 23.97
CA ASP A 471 7.64 32.45 25.43
C ASP A 471 7.88 31.01 25.92
N GLY A 472 7.94 30.03 25.01
CA GLY A 472 8.04 28.60 25.33
C GLY A 472 6.79 27.99 25.97
N SER A 473 5.68 28.74 26.07
CA SER A 473 4.44 28.29 26.75
C SER A 473 3.56 27.38 25.90
N SER A 474 3.78 27.37 24.58
CA SER A 474 2.94 26.63 23.64
C SER A 474 3.65 26.33 22.33
N ILE A 475 3.05 25.45 21.54
CA ILE A 475 3.51 25.10 20.20
C ILE A 475 2.38 25.44 19.22
N MET A 476 2.72 26.05 18.08
CA MET A 476 1.84 26.18 16.94
C MET A 476 2.03 24.96 16.03
N ILE A 477 0.94 24.33 15.60
CA ILE A 477 0.93 23.21 14.66
C ILE A 477 0.17 23.63 13.39
N SER A 478 0.67 23.21 12.22
CA SER A 478 -0.05 23.39 10.95
C SER A 478 -0.03 22.12 10.10
N GLY A 479 -1.05 21.95 9.26
CA GLY A 479 -1.25 20.71 8.53
C GLY A 479 -2.58 20.64 7.77
N PHE A 480 -3.05 19.41 7.55
CA PHE A 480 -4.31 19.09 6.89
C PHE A 480 -5.13 18.11 7.74
N GLY A 481 -6.45 18.27 7.72
CA GLY A 481 -7.42 17.37 8.35
C GLY A 481 -8.81 17.63 7.77
N GLU A 482 -9.67 16.62 7.67
CA GLU A 482 -11.09 16.80 7.27
C GLU A 482 -11.30 17.63 5.98
N MET A 483 -10.49 17.36 4.94
CA MET A 483 -10.39 18.12 3.67
C MET A 483 -9.88 19.56 3.75
N ARG A 484 -9.73 20.15 4.94
CA ARG A 484 -9.29 21.54 5.14
C ARG A 484 -7.84 21.63 5.63
N THR A 485 -7.25 22.81 5.49
CA THR A 485 -6.02 23.14 6.23
C THR A 485 -6.33 23.39 7.70
N PHE A 486 -5.38 23.07 8.59
CA PHE A 486 -5.46 23.38 10.01
C PHE A 486 -4.27 24.25 10.44
N VAL A 487 -4.53 25.27 11.26
CA VAL A 487 -3.51 26.07 11.96
C VAL A 487 -4.00 26.34 13.39
N GLY A 488 -3.33 25.77 14.39
CA GLY A 488 -3.72 25.86 15.80
C GLY A 488 -2.55 26.00 16.77
N ARG A 489 -2.83 26.49 17.98
CA ARG A 489 -1.94 26.49 19.14
C ARG A 489 -2.30 25.31 20.03
N ILE A 490 -1.32 24.49 20.39
CA ILE A 490 -1.44 23.41 21.38
C ILE A 490 -0.64 23.77 22.64
N ASP A 491 -1.26 23.53 23.79
CA ASP A 491 -0.58 23.54 25.08
C ASP A 491 0.17 22.19 25.27
N PRO A 492 1.51 22.18 25.38
CA PRO A 492 2.29 20.95 25.48
C PRO A 492 2.11 20.24 26.83
N GLU A 493 1.52 20.88 27.83
CA GLU A 493 1.32 20.31 29.16
C GLU A 493 -0.06 19.68 29.35
N THR A 494 -1.12 20.26 28.78
CA THR A 494 -2.49 19.72 28.84
C THR A 494 -2.91 18.96 27.59
N GLY A 495 -2.26 19.21 26.44
CA GLY A 495 -2.68 18.73 25.13
C GLY A 495 -3.88 19.49 24.54
N GLU A 496 -4.35 20.57 25.18
CA GLU A 496 -5.47 21.38 24.67
C GLU A 496 -5.08 22.09 23.36
N ILE A 497 -5.90 21.92 22.32
CA ILE A 497 -5.68 22.53 20.99
C ILE A 497 -6.73 23.62 20.75
N LYS A 498 -6.27 24.84 20.45
CA LYS A 498 -7.09 25.98 20.05
C LYS A 498 -6.75 26.42 18.63
N GLU A 499 -7.74 26.38 17.73
CA GLU A 499 -7.56 26.78 16.34
C GLU A 499 -7.40 28.32 16.20
N ILE A 500 -6.49 28.74 15.32
CA ILE A 500 -6.15 30.17 15.10
C ILE A 500 -6.89 30.71 13.87
N PHE A 501 -7.00 29.91 12.80
CA PHE A 501 -7.66 30.27 11.53
C PHE A 501 -8.77 29.26 11.17
N PRO A 502 -9.88 29.21 11.95
CA PRO A 502 -11.01 28.33 11.64
C PRO A 502 -11.68 28.74 10.33
N SER A 503 -12.01 27.76 9.50
CA SER A 503 -12.87 27.90 8.32
C SER A 503 -13.60 26.59 8.04
N ASP A 504 -14.85 26.70 7.63
CA ASP A 504 -15.72 25.56 7.27
C ASP A 504 -15.55 25.12 5.80
N LYS A 505 -14.67 25.78 5.03
CA LYS A 505 -14.41 25.47 3.62
C LYS A 505 -13.37 24.35 3.43
N ASP A 506 -13.42 23.67 2.29
CA ASP A 506 -12.38 22.70 1.90
C ASP A 506 -11.10 23.39 1.38
N ALA A 507 -9.97 22.67 1.37
CA ALA A 507 -8.67 23.19 0.95
C ALA A 507 -8.55 23.51 -0.55
N ARG A 508 -9.61 23.32 -1.34
CA ARG A 508 -9.71 23.77 -2.74
C ARG A 508 -10.44 25.10 -2.88
N GLU A 509 -11.18 25.53 -1.86
CA GLU A 509 -11.83 26.84 -1.79
C GLU A 509 -11.02 27.84 -0.95
N GLU A 510 -10.47 27.40 0.19
CA GLU A 510 -9.68 28.24 1.10
C GLU A 510 -8.60 27.45 1.85
N LEU A 511 -7.43 28.06 2.03
CA LEU A 511 -6.26 27.43 2.67
C LEU A 511 -5.51 28.40 3.58
N TYR A 512 -5.02 27.88 4.71
CA TYR A 512 -4.18 28.56 5.71
C TYR A 512 -2.95 27.70 6.01
N MET A 513 -1.74 28.22 5.80
CA MET A 513 -0.53 27.40 5.88
C MET A 513 0.76 28.20 6.15
N ALA A 514 1.86 27.46 6.37
CA ALA A 514 3.19 27.99 6.70
C ALA A 514 3.18 29.12 7.74
N PRO A 515 2.48 28.96 8.89
CA PRO A 515 2.31 30.05 9.83
C PRO A 515 3.60 30.33 10.61
N ALA A 516 3.79 31.58 11.03
CA ALA A 516 4.97 32.01 11.77
C ALA A 516 4.63 33.06 12.85
N TRP A 517 5.24 32.92 14.02
CA TRP A 517 5.11 33.84 15.15
C TRP A 517 5.88 35.15 14.91
N SER A 518 5.32 36.28 15.33
CA SER A 518 6.11 37.47 15.67
C SER A 518 7.01 37.20 16.89
N PRO A 519 8.14 37.89 17.05
CA PRO A 519 9.06 37.66 18.20
C PRO A 519 8.45 37.93 19.58
N ASP A 520 7.35 38.67 19.66
CA ASP A 520 6.59 38.93 20.90
C ASP A 520 5.44 37.93 21.15
N GLY A 521 5.20 36.99 20.23
CA GLY A 521 4.13 36.00 20.29
C GLY A 521 2.71 36.54 20.11
N GLN A 522 2.53 37.85 19.83
CA GLN A 522 1.20 38.47 19.76
C GLN A 522 0.54 38.35 18.38
N ILE A 523 1.34 38.24 17.31
CA ILE A 523 0.88 38.17 15.93
C ILE A 523 1.29 36.83 15.31
N VAL A 524 0.36 36.19 14.63
CA VAL A 524 0.63 35.04 13.77
C VAL A 524 0.48 35.47 12.31
N TYR A 525 1.59 35.41 11.58
CA TYR A 525 1.60 35.52 10.12
C TYR A 525 1.21 34.17 9.51
N CYS A 526 0.46 34.19 8.42
CA CYS A 526 -0.01 32.98 7.76
C CYS A 526 -0.12 33.21 6.24
N VAL A 527 0.13 32.17 5.46
CA VAL A 527 -0.11 32.16 4.02
C VAL A 527 -1.56 31.76 3.81
N HIS A 528 -2.36 32.67 3.26
CA HIS A 528 -3.79 32.49 2.99
C HIS A 528 -4.01 32.38 1.49
N GLY A 529 -4.81 31.41 1.07
CA GLY A 529 -5.24 31.26 -0.31
C GLY A 529 -6.74 31.16 -0.41
N VAL A 530 -7.31 31.79 -1.44
CA VAL A 530 -8.74 31.71 -1.78
C VAL A 530 -8.87 31.42 -3.26
N GLN A 531 -9.70 30.43 -3.63
CA GLN A 531 -9.91 30.05 -5.02
C GLN A 531 -10.66 31.15 -5.79
N VAL A 532 -10.11 31.59 -6.93
CA VAL A 532 -10.69 32.68 -7.74
C VAL A 532 -11.26 32.17 -9.07
N THR A 533 -10.66 31.14 -9.64
CA THR A 533 -11.18 30.44 -10.84
C THR A 533 -11.12 28.93 -10.62
N ALA A 534 -11.66 28.13 -11.56
CA ALA A 534 -11.55 26.66 -11.49
C ALA A 534 -10.09 26.13 -11.51
N THR A 535 -9.10 26.97 -11.82
CA THR A 535 -7.69 26.58 -11.93
C THR A 535 -6.69 27.49 -11.21
N GLU A 536 -7.12 28.62 -10.63
CA GLU A 536 -6.21 29.61 -10.01
C GLU A 536 -6.71 30.12 -8.64
N PRO A 537 -5.95 29.87 -7.55
CA PRO A 537 -6.12 30.54 -6.27
C PRO A 537 -5.39 31.89 -6.21
N SER A 538 -5.98 32.89 -5.56
CA SER A 538 -5.26 34.09 -5.12
C SER A 538 -4.56 33.81 -3.80
N LEU A 539 -3.24 33.96 -3.75
CA LEU A 539 -2.46 33.82 -2.52
C LEU A 539 -2.11 35.20 -1.92
N SER A 540 -2.22 35.32 -0.61
CA SER A 540 -1.80 36.45 0.22
C SER A 540 -0.96 35.94 1.40
N ILE A 541 -0.13 36.82 1.97
CA ILE A 541 0.33 36.69 3.35
C ILE A 541 -0.56 37.59 4.19
N ILE A 542 -1.21 37.01 5.19
CA ILE A 542 -2.02 37.71 6.19
C ILE A 542 -1.31 37.70 7.54
N ALA A 543 -1.74 38.59 8.44
CA ALA A 543 -1.37 38.61 9.84
C ALA A 543 -2.62 38.62 10.70
N LYS A 544 -2.55 37.96 11.87
CA LYS A 544 -3.60 37.95 12.88
C LYS A 544 -3.03 38.26 14.26
N ASP A 545 -3.56 39.31 14.88
CA ASP A 545 -3.33 39.66 16.28
C ASP A 545 -4.19 38.73 17.15
N LEU A 546 -3.53 37.97 18.04
CA LEU A 546 -4.18 36.99 18.91
C LEU A 546 -4.91 37.62 20.11
N SER A 547 -4.60 38.88 20.46
CA SER A 547 -5.20 39.60 21.57
C SER A 547 -6.53 40.27 21.18
N SER A 548 -6.60 40.90 20.00
CA SER A 548 -7.82 41.53 19.47
C SER A 548 -8.60 40.64 18.50
N GLY A 549 -7.99 39.55 18.02
CA GLY A 549 -8.55 38.69 16.96
C GLY A 549 -8.50 39.31 15.55
N ARG A 550 -8.05 40.56 15.41
CA ARG A 550 -7.98 41.29 14.15
C ARG A 550 -7.07 40.57 13.15
N THR A 551 -7.56 40.40 11.92
CA THR A 551 -6.82 39.84 10.78
C THR A 551 -6.70 40.87 9.66
N TRP A 552 -5.57 40.91 8.93
CA TRP A 552 -5.36 41.80 7.78
C TRP A 552 -4.37 41.22 6.76
N ASP A 553 -4.51 41.60 5.48
CA ASP A 553 -3.48 41.36 4.46
C ASP A 553 -2.21 42.15 4.76
N VAL A 554 -1.06 41.47 4.73
CA VAL A 554 0.28 42.10 4.76
C VAL A 554 0.81 42.28 3.34
N TYR A 555 0.67 41.26 2.49
CA TYR A 555 1.21 41.28 1.12
C TYR A 555 0.45 40.33 0.20
N LYS A 556 -0.01 40.83 -0.95
CA LYS A 556 -0.65 40.01 -1.99
C LYS A 556 0.40 39.45 -2.95
N MET A 557 0.36 38.14 -3.18
CA MET A 557 1.36 37.46 -4.00
C MET A 557 1.15 37.64 -5.50
N ASN A 558 2.23 37.44 -6.26
CA ASN A 558 2.20 37.59 -7.71
C ASN A 558 1.97 36.27 -8.48
N ALA A 559 2.32 35.11 -7.93
CA ALA A 559 2.16 33.81 -8.58
C ALA A 559 1.21 32.89 -7.79
N PRO A 560 0.21 32.25 -8.43
CA PRO A 560 -0.81 31.45 -7.73
C PRO A 560 -0.44 29.97 -7.53
N PHE A 561 0.61 29.48 -8.20
CA PHE A 561 0.85 28.04 -8.38
C PHE A 561 1.93 27.40 -7.50
N ASN A 562 2.51 28.13 -6.53
CA ASN A 562 3.37 27.47 -5.55
C ASN A 562 3.28 28.15 -4.19
N LEU A 563 3.29 27.31 -3.16
CA LEU A 563 2.99 27.70 -1.78
C LEU A 563 4.27 28.26 -1.15
N PRO A 564 4.34 29.55 -0.79
CA PRO A 564 5.52 30.10 -0.14
C PRO A 564 5.68 29.51 1.25
N MET A 565 6.93 29.37 1.68
CA MET A 565 7.25 29.24 3.10
C MET A 565 7.76 30.60 3.58
N ILE A 566 7.27 31.04 4.73
CA ILE A 566 7.62 32.35 5.33
C ILE A 566 8.42 32.18 6.62
N SER A 567 9.25 33.16 6.94
CA SER A 567 9.93 33.26 8.24
C SER A 567 10.07 34.72 8.66
N VAL A 568 9.74 35.01 9.92
CA VAL A 568 9.80 36.35 10.51
C VAL A 568 11.21 36.65 11.00
N SER A 569 11.70 37.87 10.82
CA SER A 569 13.00 38.32 11.35
C SER A 569 12.98 38.43 12.88
N PRO A 570 14.13 38.28 13.58
CA PRO A 570 14.19 38.41 15.03
C PRO A 570 13.75 39.77 15.58
N ASP A 571 13.74 40.81 14.75
CA ASP A 571 13.25 42.15 15.10
C ASP A 571 11.77 42.39 14.71
N GLY A 572 11.09 41.40 14.13
CA GLY A 572 9.68 41.43 13.77
C GLY A 572 9.32 42.27 12.53
N LYS A 573 10.30 42.94 11.91
CA LYS A 573 10.05 43.92 10.82
C LYS A 573 9.98 43.33 9.42
N TRP A 574 10.45 42.10 9.23
CA TRP A 574 10.58 41.49 7.90
C TRP A 574 10.09 40.05 7.85
N LEU A 575 9.34 39.72 6.81
CA LEU A 575 9.04 38.35 6.40
C LEU A 575 9.98 37.97 5.25
N ALA A 576 10.80 36.94 5.41
CA ALA A 576 11.45 36.27 4.30
C ALA A 576 10.42 35.37 3.60
N ALA A 577 10.31 35.45 2.28
CA ALA A 577 9.36 34.67 1.48
C ALA A 577 9.99 34.20 0.16
N LEU A 578 9.65 32.98 -0.25
CA LEU A 578 10.16 32.35 -1.47
C LEU A 578 9.04 32.28 -2.52
N GLU A 579 9.18 33.05 -3.61
CA GLU A 579 8.19 33.17 -4.69
C GLU A 579 8.67 32.54 -6.01
N HIS A 580 7.74 32.30 -6.93
CA HIS A 580 8.02 32.02 -8.34
C HIS A 580 7.68 33.22 -9.23
N PRO A 581 8.38 33.43 -10.37
CA PRO A 581 7.98 34.41 -11.36
C PRO A 581 6.60 34.10 -11.96
N ARG A 582 5.87 35.13 -12.41
CA ARG A 582 4.63 34.92 -13.18
C ARG A 582 4.92 34.22 -14.52
N GLY A 583 4.02 33.32 -14.90
CA GLY A 583 3.81 32.95 -16.31
C GLY A 583 4.52 31.71 -16.85
N ASN A 584 5.38 31.02 -16.08
CA ASN A 584 5.92 29.73 -16.55
C ASN A 584 6.36 28.77 -15.43
N LEU A 585 5.57 27.71 -15.18
CA LEU A 585 5.92 26.62 -14.26
C LEU A 585 7.07 25.72 -14.76
N ALA A 586 7.35 25.69 -16.06
CA ALA A 586 8.49 24.94 -16.60
C ALA A 586 9.84 25.60 -16.28
N ASN A 587 9.85 26.92 -16.05
CA ASN A 587 11.02 27.60 -15.53
C ASN A 587 11.13 27.34 -14.02
N LYS A 588 12.05 26.46 -13.63
CA LYS A 588 12.40 26.14 -12.23
C LYS A 588 13.15 27.31 -11.53
N GLU A 589 12.67 28.54 -11.72
CA GLU A 589 13.20 29.77 -11.12
C GLU A 589 12.44 30.10 -9.83
N LYS A 590 13.18 30.47 -8.79
CA LYS A 590 12.66 30.92 -7.49
C LYS A 590 13.28 32.27 -7.12
N ILE A 591 12.54 33.11 -6.42
CA ILE A 591 12.95 34.45 -5.98
C ILE A 591 12.82 34.54 -4.47
N LEU A 592 13.92 34.82 -3.76
CA LEU A 592 13.86 35.16 -2.33
C LEU A 592 13.58 36.66 -2.20
N LYS A 593 12.53 36.99 -1.45
CA LYS A 593 12.17 38.36 -1.09
C LYS A 593 12.20 38.53 0.42
N VAL A 594 12.36 39.79 0.85
CA VAL A 594 11.91 40.21 2.19
C VAL A 594 10.84 41.28 2.08
N ILE A 595 9.84 41.18 2.95
CA ILE A 595 8.59 41.94 2.93
C ILE A 595 8.46 42.65 4.28
N SER A 596 8.27 43.96 4.26
CA SER A 596 8.01 44.77 5.46
C SER A 596 6.69 44.35 6.12
N THR A 597 6.71 44.10 7.44
CA THR A 597 5.50 43.77 8.22
C THR A 597 4.63 45.00 8.53
N GLU A 598 5.20 46.20 8.44
CA GLU A 598 4.51 47.48 8.71
C GLU A 598 3.68 47.96 7.51
N ASP A 599 4.23 47.88 6.29
CA ASP A 599 3.66 48.50 5.10
C ASP A 599 3.60 47.59 3.85
N GLY A 600 3.91 46.30 4.01
CA GLY A 600 3.81 45.29 2.95
C GLY A 600 4.82 45.42 1.81
N LYS A 601 5.75 46.39 1.86
CA LYS A 601 6.70 46.61 0.77
C LYS A 601 7.71 45.46 0.68
N ALA A 602 7.75 44.82 -0.49
CA ALA A 602 8.66 43.72 -0.80
C ALA A 602 9.89 44.19 -1.58
N ARG A 603 11.06 43.63 -1.26
CA ARG A 603 12.30 43.72 -2.07
C ARG A 603 12.83 42.33 -2.40
N GLU A 604 13.29 42.15 -3.64
CA GLU A 604 14.04 40.97 -4.07
C GLU A 604 15.45 41.00 -3.47
N LEU A 605 15.90 39.88 -2.88
CA LEU A 605 17.26 39.71 -2.38
C LEU A 605 18.11 38.89 -3.36
N CYS A 606 17.57 37.77 -3.84
CA CYS A 606 18.26 36.92 -4.80
C CYS A 606 17.29 36.08 -5.65
N ARG A 607 17.84 35.50 -6.71
CA ARG A 607 17.12 34.71 -7.72
C ARG A 607 17.88 33.43 -8.03
N PHE A 608 17.18 32.30 -7.98
CA PHE A 608 17.73 30.97 -8.16
C PHE A 608 17.34 30.44 -9.54
N VAL A 609 18.31 30.28 -10.44
CA VAL A 609 18.06 29.97 -11.87
C VAL A 609 18.38 28.51 -12.18
N SER A 610 17.43 27.80 -12.80
CA SER A 610 17.60 26.52 -13.51
C SER A 610 18.41 25.42 -12.81
N GLY A 611 17.80 24.75 -11.83
CA GLY A 611 18.28 23.46 -11.32
C GLY A 611 18.18 23.29 -9.81
N SER A 612 18.30 24.40 -9.08
CA SER A 612 18.01 24.55 -7.65
C SER A 612 16.50 24.52 -7.34
N GLY A 613 15.74 23.64 -8.01
CA GLY A 613 14.29 23.53 -7.86
C GLY A 613 13.86 23.20 -6.42
N ASN A 614 14.73 22.51 -5.69
CA ASN A 614 14.47 22.03 -4.34
C ASN A 614 15.05 22.97 -3.26
N VAL A 615 15.20 24.27 -3.51
CA VAL A 615 15.33 25.24 -2.41
C VAL A 615 14.00 25.31 -1.65
N VAL A 616 14.00 25.05 -0.35
CA VAL A 616 12.81 25.04 0.52
C VAL A 616 13.08 25.75 1.85
N GLN A 617 12.00 26.20 2.51
CA GLN A 617 11.96 26.76 3.87
C GLN A 617 13.08 27.77 4.24
N PRO A 618 12.93 29.07 3.92
CA PRO A 618 13.82 30.09 4.48
C PRO A 618 13.62 30.17 6.00
N LYS A 619 14.72 30.31 6.75
CA LYS A 619 14.76 30.62 8.19
C LYS A 619 15.79 31.73 8.43
N TRP A 620 15.42 32.78 9.16
CA TRP A 620 16.37 33.81 9.58
C TRP A 620 17.38 33.27 10.61
N SER A 621 18.59 33.83 10.61
CA SER A 621 19.52 33.73 11.73
C SER A 621 19.03 34.50 12.95
N ALA A 622 19.38 34.05 14.15
CA ALA A 622 19.00 34.71 15.41
C ALA A 622 19.54 36.15 15.55
N ASP A 623 20.59 36.51 14.80
CA ASP A 623 21.14 37.87 14.74
C ASP A 623 20.52 38.74 13.62
N GLY A 624 19.58 38.20 12.84
CA GLY A 624 18.90 38.89 11.74
C GLY A 624 19.77 39.24 10.53
N ARG A 625 21.02 38.76 10.47
CA ARG A 625 21.98 39.09 9.39
C ARG A 625 22.04 38.09 8.24
N TYR A 626 21.36 36.96 8.34
CA TYR A 626 21.37 35.91 7.32
C TYR A 626 19.99 35.25 7.19
N ILE A 627 19.68 34.77 5.98
CA ILE A 627 18.56 33.85 5.73
C ILE A 627 19.16 32.53 5.24
N PHE A 628 18.98 31.46 6.01
CA PHE A 628 19.40 30.10 5.67
C PHE A 628 18.26 29.34 4.98
N PHE A 629 18.62 28.38 4.12
CA PHE A 629 17.67 27.46 3.50
C PHE A 629 18.40 26.20 2.99
N PRO A 630 17.83 24.99 3.16
CA PRO A 630 18.29 23.80 2.45
C PRO A 630 18.10 23.94 0.93
N GLY A 631 19.05 23.39 0.16
CA GLY A 631 19.01 23.37 -1.29
C GLY A 631 19.86 22.24 -1.90
N ILE A 632 19.69 22.03 -3.20
CA ILE A 632 20.40 21.02 -3.99
C ILE A 632 20.91 21.64 -5.29
N ARG A 633 22.07 21.20 -5.77
CA ARG A 633 22.62 21.62 -7.07
C ARG A 633 22.13 20.72 -8.20
N LYS A 634 22.21 21.22 -9.43
CA LYS A 634 21.70 20.52 -10.61
C LYS A 634 22.57 19.30 -10.93
N GLY A 635 22.03 18.09 -10.72
CA GLY A 635 22.76 16.84 -10.96
C GLY A 635 23.65 16.40 -9.80
N GLU A 636 23.48 16.99 -8.62
CA GLU A 636 24.01 16.45 -7.37
C GLU A 636 22.85 15.81 -6.58
N GLU A 637 23.14 14.76 -5.82
CA GLU A 637 22.16 14.05 -4.97
C GLU A 637 22.15 14.57 -3.52
N LYS A 638 23.17 15.35 -3.14
CA LYS A 638 23.38 15.81 -1.77
C LYS A 638 22.71 17.16 -1.53
N TRP A 639 21.97 17.23 -0.42
CA TRP A 639 21.42 18.46 0.10
C TRP A 639 22.46 19.21 0.93
N ASP A 640 22.56 20.51 0.70
CA ASP A 640 23.43 21.46 1.41
C ASP A 640 22.57 22.51 2.12
N ILE A 641 23.13 23.16 3.15
CA ILE A 641 22.56 24.37 3.75
C ILE A 641 23.18 25.60 3.06
N TRP A 642 22.38 26.37 2.33
CA TRP A 642 22.80 27.62 1.69
C TRP A 642 22.33 28.83 2.52
N TYR A 643 22.89 30.01 2.25
CA TYR A 643 22.51 31.25 2.93
C TYR A 643 22.61 32.49 2.05
N VAL A 644 21.87 33.54 2.44
CA VAL A 644 21.91 34.89 1.86
C VAL A 644 22.18 35.91 2.98
N PRO A 645 23.20 36.78 2.86
CA PRO A 645 23.43 37.95 3.73
C PRO A 645 22.46 39.12 3.54
#